data_AF-A0AAI8X0I9-F1
#
_entry.id   AF-A0AAI8X0I9-F1
#
_cell.length_a   1.000
_cell.length_b   1.000
_cell.length_c   1.000
_cell.angle_alpha   90.00
_cell.angle_beta   90.00
_cell.angle_gamma   90.00
#
_symmetry.space_group_name_H-M   'P 1'
#
loop_
_entity.id
_entity.type
_entity.pdbx_description
1 polymer ?
#
loop_
_entity_poly.entity_id
_entity_poly.type
_entity_poly.pdbx_seq_one_letter_code
_entity_poly.pdbx_strand_id
1 'polypeptide(L)'
;MSTDTGSRIAEELASSSVHDTEANHRIARWVASVAGLLGVLLAVATPLLPVDQTTAQLNWPQNGSFGSVEAPLIGYVATDLNITVPCQAAAGLAGRGNPGKTVLLSTVPKQAPKAVDRGLLIVRANDDLVLVVRNVPVVTAPLSQVLGPACQRLTFTAHADKVTAEFVGLTQGPNTEHPGAPLRGEKSGYDFRPQIVGVFTDLSGPAPPGLSFSATIDTRYSSSPTPLKMAAMILGLVLTGAALVALHILDTADGTRHRRFLPARWWSIGGLDALVIAVLTWWHFVGANTSDDGYILTMARVSEHAGYMANYYRWFGTPEAPFGWYYDLLALWAHVSTTSIWMRLPTLAMALTCWWVISREVMPRLGHAVKQNRAAAWTAAGMFLAVWLPLDNGLRPEPIIALGILLTWCSVERAVATSRLLPVAVACIIGALTLFSGPTGIASIGALLVAIGPLRTILHRRITRFGALPLIAPLLAAATVTAILIFRDQTLAGEVQASMLKRAVGPSLSWFDEHIRYERLFMASPDGSVARRFAVLALVLALGVTVAMSLRKGRIPGTATGPSRRIVGITIISFVAMMFTPTKWTHHFGVFAGLAGPLGALAAVAVTAAAMRSRRNRTVYAAVVLFLVALSFASVNGWWYVSNFGVPWSNAFPAWHYAFATALLGLTVLVLLLAAWFHFVAPDDGPPKTRWGARLAGIIQSPLAIATWALVVFEVASLTLAMTDQYPAWSVGRSNLQALTGKTCGLAEDVLVEQDPSAGLLSPVGGPAGPSAAEALGAGLSEAFTANGIPADVRADPVMERPGDRSFVNDEEKTGSNQAAPRAAPPRRRGSTGRRPSCRSTSTRRARRCWAAGAPASRCPPTCGPAGTGCPPATRRGRCWWSARPGVSTRARSRCSGPPTSRRPAGTRAARSNSPTSARHRPGATCGCRCRRSRPPPPRSGWSPTTKTWPRSIGLR
;
A
#
# COMPACT_ATOMS: atom_id res chain seq x y z
N MET A 1 -54.78 -69.30 -45.49
CA MET A 1 -56.18 -68.84 -45.53
C MET A 1 -56.19 -67.34 -45.28
N SER A 2 -57.12 -66.62 -45.90
CA SER A 2 -57.24 -65.15 -45.84
C SER A 2 -58.49 -64.72 -45.08
N THR A 3 -58.35 -63.69 -44.24
CA THR A 3 -59.37 -62.71 -43.79
C THR A 3 -58.58 -61.70 -42.93
N ASP A 4 -58.30 -60.47 -43.32
CA ASP A 4 -59.16 -59.36 -43.78
C ASP A 4 -59.82 -58.58 -42.62
N THR A 5 -60.11 -57.30 -42.86
CA THR A 5 -60.29 -56.24 -41.86
C THR A 5 -61.71 -56.11 -41.30
N GLY A 6 -61.84 -55.55 -40.09
CA GLY A 6 -63.12 -55.19 -39.49
C GLY A 6 -62.96 -54.35 -38.22
N SER A 7 -63.60 -53.18 -38.17
CA SER A 7 -63.45 -52.21 -37.07
C SER A 7 -64.59 -52.28 -36.04
N ARG A 8 -64.30 -51.90 -34.79
CA ARG A 8 -65.31 -51.40 -33.85
C ARG A 8 -64.78 -50.22 -33.03
N ILE A 9 -65.38 -49.06 -33.30
CA ILE A 9 -65.77 -48.00 -32.35
C ILE A 9 -64.69 -47.59 -31.33
N ALA A 10 -64.06 -46.44 -31.58
CA ALA A 10 -63.43 -45.66 -30.52
C ALA A 10 -64.54 -44.93 -29.73
N GLU A 11 -64.56 -45.10 -28.41
CA GLU A 11 -65.50 -44.42 -27.53
C GLU A 11 -64.99 -43.00 -27.21
N GLU A 12 -65.84 -41.99 -27.41
CA GLU A 12 -65.43 -40.58 -27.39
C GLU A 12 -65.32 -40.06 -25.94
N LEU A 13 -64.19 -40.36 -25.30
CA LEU A 13 -63.87 -39.86 -23.95
C LEU A 13 -63.88 -38.33 -23.94
N ALA A 14 -64.77 -37.77 -23.11
CA ALA A 14 -65.09 -36.36 -23.08
C ALA A 14 -63.86 -35.46 -22.94
N SER A 15 -63.74 -34.48 -23.83
CA SER A 15 -62.69 -33.47 -23.81
C SER A 15 -62.82 -32.56 -22.58
N SER A 16 -62.14 -32.93 -21.49
CA SER A 16 -61.94 -32.03 -20.36
C SER A 16 -61.08 -30.86 -20.81
N SER A 17 -61.70 -29.68 -21.00
CA SER A 17 -61.02 -28.48 -21.47
C SER A 17 -59.84 -28.10 -20.55
N VAL A 18 -58.66 -27.92 -21.14
CA VAL A 18 -57.40 -27.67 -20.39
C VAL A 18 -57.35 -26.23 -19.86
N HIS A 19 -58.09 -25.96 -18.77
CA HIS A 19 -58.14 -24.66 -18.11
C HIS A 19 -57.41 -24.61 -16.75
N ASP A 20 -57.17 -25.75 -16.08
CA ASP A 20 -56.63 -25.79 -14.70
C ASP A 20 -55.09 -25.68 -14.56
N THR A 21 -54.35 -25.38 -15.63
CA THR A 21 -52.87 -25.24 -15.58
C THR A 21 -52.31 -23.86 -15.90
N GLU A 22 -53.15 -22.83 -16.03
CA GLU A 22 -52.71 -21.42 -15.91
C GLU A 22 -52.77 -20.96 -14.44
N ALA A 23 -52.02 -21.65 -13.57
CA ALA A 23 -51.72 -21.19 -12.21
C ALA A 23 -50.80 -19.96 -12.28
N ASN A 24 -51.33 -18.82 -12.73
CA ASN A 24 -50.68 -17.52 -12.79
C ASN A 24 -50.03 -17.26 -11.42
N HIS A 25 -48.70 -17.10 -11.36
CA HIS A 25 -47.89 -17.20 -10.14
C HIS A 25 -48.06 -15.99 -9.18
N ARG A 26 -49.31 -15.61 -8.90
CA ARG A 26 -49.76 -14.36 -8.28
C ARG A 26 -49.16 -14.16 -6.88
N ILE A 27 -49.08 -15.21 -6.07
CA ILE A 27 -48.45 -15.17 -4.73
C ILE A 27 -46.96 -14.85 -4.87
N ALA A 28 -46.21 -15.58 -5.69
CA ALA A 28 -44.79 -15.31 -5.92
C ALA A 28 -44.54 -13.92 -6.54
N ARG A 29 -45.43 -13.45 -7.43
CA ARG A 29 -45.37 -12.08 -7.99
C ARG A 29 -45.53 -11.01 -6.91
N TRP A 30 -46.52 -11.17 -6.02
CA TRP A 30 -46.73 -10.27 -4.88
C TRP A 30 -45.57 -10.29 -3.90
N VAL A 31 -45.11 -11.47 -3.46
CA VAL A 31 -43.97 -11.58 -2.52
C VAL A 31 -42.70 -10.97 -3.13
N ALA A 32 -42.39 -11.24 -4.40
CA ALA A 32 -41.23 -10.65 -5.07
C ALA A 32 -41.29 -9.11 -5.16
N SER A 33 -42.49 -8.54 -5.37
CA SER A 33 -42.67 -7.09 -5.36
C SER A 33 -42.60 -6.48 -3.95
N VAL A 34 -43.40 -7.00 -3.01
CA VAL A 34 -43.53 -6.41 -1.67
C VAL A 34 -42.26 -6.60 -0.85
N ALA A 35 -41.74 -7.83 -0.75
CA ALA A 35 -40.50 -8.09 -0.01
C ALA A 35 -39.29 -7.46 -0.71
N GLY A 36 -39.28 -7.36 -2.04
CA GLY A 36 -38.25 -6.66 -2.80
C GLY A 36 -38.23 -5.16 -2.50
N LEU A 37 -39.37 -4.48 -2.59
CA LEU A 37 -39.48 -3.04 -2.30
C LEU A 37 -39.18 -2.71 -0.83
N LEU A 38 -39.67 -3.52 0.11
CA LEU A 38 -39.38 -3.33 1.54
C LEU A 38 -37.90 -3.64 1.87
N GLY A 39 -37.30 -4.64 1.23
CA GLY A 39 -35.87 -4.92 1.34
C GLY A 39 -35.00 -3.76 0.85
N VAL A 40 -35.35 -3.15 -0.29
CA VAL A 40 -34.72 -1.91 -0.78
C VAL A 40 -34.90 -0.76 0.23
N LEU A 41 -36.14 -0.53 0.70
CA LEU A 41 -36.45 0.56 1.62
C LEU A 41 -35.64 0.46 2.92
N LEU A 42 -35.57 -0.73 3.52
CA LEU A 42 -34.81 -0.96 4.75
C LEU A 42 -33.29 -0.85 4.53
N ALA A 43 -32.78 -1.36 3.41
CA ALA A 43 -31.36 -1.23 3.07
C ALA A 43 -30.94 0.23 2.83
N VAL A 44 -31.83 1.05 2.24
CA VAL A 44 -31.60 2.50 2.03
C VAL A 44 -31.84 3.32 3.31
N ALA A 45 -32.68 2.83 4.25
CA ALA A 45 -32.91 3.49 5.53
C ALA A 45 -31.81 3.21 6.57
N THR A 46 -31.21 2.02 6.56
CA THR A 46 -30.16 1.59 7.53
C THR A 46 -29.04 2.63 7.81
N PRO A 47 -28.49 3.37 6.83
CA PRO A 47 -27.44 4.38 7.05
C PRO A 47 -27.92 5.63 7.84
N LEU A 48 -29.23 5.82 7.94
CA LEU A 48 -29.92 6.95 8.57
C LEU A 48 -30.56 6.59 9.93
N LEU A 49 -30.57 5.30 10.30
CA LEU A 49 -31.14 4.84 11.57
C LEU A 49 -30.19 5.15 12.75
N PRO A 50 -30.75 5.41 13.96
CA PRO A 50 -29.96 5.83 15.11
C PRO A 50 -28.99 4.75 15.59
N VAL A 51 -27.90 5.22 16.19
CA VAL A 51 -26.84 4.43 16.84
C VAL A 51 -26.59 4.96 18.24
N ASP A 52 -26.19 4.09 19.15
CA ASP A 52 -25.83 4.44 20.51
C ASP A 52 -24.32 4.71 20.57
N GLN A 53 -23.91 5.99 20.70
CA GLN A 53 -22.51 6.39 20.80
C GLN A 53 -22.04 6.37 22.27
N THR A 54 -20.88 5.77 22.53
CA THR A 54 -20.26 5.81 23.87
C THR A 54 -19.37 7.06 24.00
N THR A 55 -19.85 8.09 24.70
CA THR A 55 -19.09 9.33 24.93
C THR A 55 -18.09 9.22 26.08
N ALA A 56 -16.90 9.80 25.93
CA ALA A 56 -15.87 9.84 26.98
C ALA A 56 -15.36 11.27 27.26
N GLN A 57 -15.02 11.55 28.51
CA GLN A 57 -14.46 12.83 28.96
C GLN A 57 -13.21 12.61 29.81
N LEU A 58 -12.14 13.36 29.53
CA LEU A 58 -10.92 13.39 30.34
C LEU A 58 -11.04 14.51 31.38
N ASN A 59 -11.20 14.11 32.65
CA ASN A 59 -11.32 15.02 33.78
C ASN A 59 -10.05 14.99 34.67
N TRP A 60 -9.62 16.17 35.12
CA TRP A 60 -8.46 16.38 36.00
C TRP A 60 -8.70 17.66 36.86
N PRO A 61 -8.23 17.76 38.12
CA PRO A 61 -7.38 16.83 38.87
C PRO A 61 -8.08 15.51 39.21
N GLN A 62 -7.30 14.44 39.37
CA GLN A 62 -7.77 13.14 39.84
C GLN A 62 -7.29 12.91 41.28
N ASN A 63 -8.11 12.24 42.09
CA ASN A 63 -7.87 11.95 43.52
C ASN A 63 -7.44 13.20 44.34
N GLY A 64 -7.95 14.39 43.99
CA GLY A 64 -7.69 15.64 44.71
C GLY A 64 -6.23 16.12 44.71
N SER A 65 -5.41 15.71 43.74
CA SER A 65 -3.96 15.96 43.75
C SER A 65 -3.42 16.53 42.43
N PHE A 66 -2.30 17.25 42.52
CA PHE A 66 -1.44 17.59 41.37
C PHE A 66 -0.62 16.36 40.92
N GLY A 67 -1.30 15.32 40.44
CA GLY A 67 -0.68 14.22 39.68
C GLY A 67 -0.75 14.51 38.18
N SER A 68 0.29 14.20 37.42
CA SER A 68 0.19 14.20 35.95
C SER A 68 -0.51 12.91 35.47
N VAL A 69 -1.31 13.00 34.42
CA VAL A 69 -2.11 11.87 33.86
C VAL A 69 -1.81 11.72 32.38
N GLU A 70 -1.58 10.49 31.91
CA GLU A 70 -1.35 10.20 30.49
C GLU A 70 -2.65 9.80 29.79
N ALA A 71 -2.91 10.39 28.62
CA ALA A 71 -4.14 10.18 27.84
C ALA A 71 -3.88 10.47 26.34
N PRO A 72 -3.16 9.58 25.62
CA PRO A 72 -2.88 9.73 24.19
C PRO A 72 -4.15 9.59 23.33
N LEU A 73 -4.69 10.70 22.85
CA LEU A 73 -5.88 10.67 21.98
C LEU A 73 -5.52 10.27 20.55
N ILE A 74 -6.15 9.21 20.00
CA ILE A 74 -5.95 8.79 18.60
C ILE A 74 -6.42 9.85 17.58
N GLY A 75 -7.49 10.60 17.92
CA GLY A 75 -7.96 11.77 17.17
C GLY A 75 -7.06 13.01 17.29
N TYR A 76 -5.98 12.93 18.10
CA TYR A 76 -5.06 13.99 18.52
C TYR A 76 -5.70 15.14 19.31
N VAL A 77 -6.87 15.66 18.91
CA VAL A 77 -7.60 16.75 19.56
C VAL A 77 -8.88 16.25 20.23
N ALA A 78 -9.34 16.97 21.26
CA ALA A 78 -10.69 16.81 21.81
C ALA A 78 -11.73 17.57 20.96
N THR A 79 -13.01 17.22 21.09
CA THR A 79 -14.13 17.96 20.47
C THR A 79 -14.23 19.36 21.07
N ASP A 80 -14.22 19.42 22.40
CA ASP A 80 -14.14 20.63 23.22
C ASP A 80 -13.15 20.40 24.38
N LEU A 81 -12.59 21.49 24.88
CA LEU A 81 -11.68 21.51 26.02
C LEU A 81 -11.93 22.76 26.85
N ASN A 82 -12.26 22.56 28.13
CA ASN A 82 -12.49 23.61 29.12
C ASN A 82 -11.49 23.47 30.27
N ILE A 83 -10.82 24.56 30.63
CA ILE A 83 -9.84 24.62 31.73
C ILE A 83 -10.16 25.83 32.61
N THR A 84 -10.21 25.62 33.92
CA THR A 84 -10.21 26.68 34.94
C THR A 84 -9.06 26.43 35.90
N VAL A 85 -8.25 27.47 36.15
CA VAL A 85 -7.14 27.47 37.10
C VAL A 85 -7.34 28.64 38.06
N PRO A 86 -7.49 28.45 39.37
CA PRO A 86 -7.50 29.56 40.33
C PRO A 86 -6.12 30.23 40.33
N CYS A 87 -6.04 31.57 40.25
CA CYS A 87 -4.76 32.23 39.98
C CYS A 87 -3.69 31.94 41.06
N GLN A 88 -4.11 31.71 42.30
CA GLN A 88 -3.25 31.30 43.42
C GLN A 88 -2.48 29.98 43.16
N ALA A 89 -2.94 29.09 42.27
CA ALA A 89 -2.19 27.90 41.87
C ALA A 89 -0.84 28.24 41.21
N ALA A 90 -0.71 29.42 40.60
CA ALA A 90 0.55 29.90 40.04
C ALA A 90 1.63 30.18 41.12
N ALA A 91 1.25 30.27 42.41
CA ALA A 91 2.21 30.47 43.50
C ALA A 91 3.19 29.28 43.62
N GLY A 92 2.78 28.07 43.22
CA GLY A 92 3.65 26.90 43.15
C GLY A 92 4.73 26.96 42.06
N LEU A 93 4.63 27.92 41.11
CA LEU A 93 5.69 28.27 40.16
C LEU A 93 6.53 29.47 40.63
N ALA A 94 6.14 30.16 41.70
CA ALA A 94 6.88 31.30 42.22
C ALA A 94 8.01 30.88 43.19
N GLY A 95 8.90 31.83 43.49
CA GLY A 95 9.92 31.71 44.52
C GLY A 95 11.29 31.21 44.04
N ARG A 96 12.35 31.76 44.64
CA ARG A 96 13.76 31.51 44.29
C ARG A 96 14.19 30.03 44.42
N GLY A 97 13.44 29.22 45.16
CA GLY A 97 13.69 27.77 45.33
C GLY A 97 13.19 26.89 44.18
N ASN A 98 12.38 27.41 43.25
CA ASN A 98 11.70 26.63 42.20
C ASN A 98 12.18 26.94 40.74
N PRO A 99 13.50 27.00 40.44
CA PRO A 99 13.95 27.34 39.08
C PRO A 99 13.60 26.27 38.03
N GLY A 100 13.43 25.00 38.44
CA GLY A 100 13.08 23.89 37.55
C GLY A 100 11.59 23.72 37.23
N LYS A 101 10.70 24.34 38.03
CA LYS A 101 9.25 24.34 37.80
C LYS A 101 8.89 25.52 36.89
N THR A 102 8.23 25.23 35.78
CA THR A 102 7.93 26.18 34.69
C THR A 102 6.54 25.99 34.09
N VAL A 103 5.92 24.82 34.22
CA VAL A 103 4.61 24.46 33.68
C VAL A 103 3.60 24.33 34.82
N LEU A 104 2.53 25.12 34.76
CA LEU A 104 1.37 24.94 35.64
C LEU A 104 0.48 23.80 35.10
N LEU A 105 0.23 23.80 33.80
CA LEU A 105 -0.51 22.76 33.08
C LEU A 105 -0.03 22.72 31.62
N SER A 106 0.08 21.53 31.06
CA SER A 106 0.33 21.31 29.63
C SER A 106 -0.42 20.07 29.14
N THR A 107 -0.86 20.07 27.87
CA THR A 107 -1.45 18.88 27.22
C THR A 107 -0.41 17.93 26.60
N VAL A 108 0.88 18.33 26.61
CA VAL A 108 2.02 17.60 26.04
C VAL A 108 3.24 17.72 26.97
N PRO A 109 4.09 16.69 27.15
CA PRO A 109 5.28 16.79 27.99
C PRO A 109 6.24 17.89 27.50
N LYS A 110 6.63 18.81 28.39
CA LYS A 110 7.39 20.04 28.06
C LYS A 110 8.75 19.82 27.40
N GLN A 111 9.29 18.61 27.53
CA GLN A 111 10.56 18.16 26.95
C GLN A 111 10.42 17.56 25.54
N ALA A 112 9.20 17.40 25.01
CA ALA A 112 8.99 16.89 23.64
C ALA A 112 9.38 17.98 22.61
N PRO A 113 10.10 17.64 21.52
CA PRO A 113 10.64 18.63 20.57
C PRO A 113 9.60 19.59 19.96
N LYS A 114 8.35 19.13 19.82
CA LYS A 114 7.22 19.87 19.23
C LYS A 114 6.12 20.21 20.25
N ALA A 115 6.43 20.22 21.55
CA ALA A 115 5.44 20.48 22.60
C ALA A 115 4.68 21.79 22.36
N VAL A 116 5.43 22.87 22.09
CA VAL A 116 4.90 24.21 21.81
C VAL A 116 4.08 24.25 20.51
N ASP A 117 4.55 23.58 19.45
CA ASP A 117 3.93 23.60 18.12
C ASP A 117 2.58 22.86 18.03
N ARG A 118 2.31 21.94 18.96
CA ARG A 118 1.14 21.05 18.90
C ARG A 118 0.21 21.17 20.11
N GLY A 119 0.74 21.35 21.32
CA GLY A 119 -0.03 21.33 22.56
C GLY A 119 -0.60 22.69 22.98
N LEU A 120 -1.21 22.68 24.16
CA LEU A 120 -1.44 23.85 25.00
C LEU A 120 -0.47 23.81 26.18
N LEU A 121 0.17 24.93 26.48
CA LEU A 121 1.12 25.11 27.57
C LEU A 121 0.76 26.37 28.37
N ILE A 122 0.51 26.22 29.68
CA ILE A 122 0.40 27.32 30.65
C ILE A 122 1.72 27.37 31.43
N VAL A 123 2.55 28.37 31.13
CA VAL A 123 3.98 28.40 31.53
C VAL A 123 4.43 29.73 32.11
N ARG A 124 5.30 29.66 33.13
CA ARG A 124 6.06 30.80 33.63
C ARG A 124 7.25 31.05 32.69
N ALA A 125 7.16 32.11 31.88
CA ALA A 125 8.24 32.58 31.01
C ALA A 125 8.82 33.88 31.61
N ASN A 126 10.06 33.83 32.10
CA ASN A 126 10.64 34.87 32.95
C ASN A 126 9.72 35.16 34.16
N ASP A 127 9.23 36.39 34.30
CA ASP A 127 8.29 36.83 35.34
C ASP A 127 6.82 36.89 34.85
N ASP A 128 6.53 36.45 33.62
CA ASP A 128 5.17 36.38 33.06
C ASP A 128 4.60 34.96 33.13
N LEU A 129 3.27 34.85 33.28
CA LEU A 129 2.51 33.63 33.04
C LEU A 129 1.86 33.72 31.65
N VAL A 130 2.24 32.81 30.75
CA VAL A 130 1.80 32.79 29.34
C VAL A 130 0.98 31.53 29.08
N LEU A 131 -0.15 31.66 28.40
CA LEU A 131 -0.88 30.55 27.79
C LEU A 131 -0.58 30.51 26.29
N VAL A 132 0.11 29.47 25.83
CA VAL A 132 0.46 29.22 24.42
C VAL A 132 -0.33 28.03 23.90
N VAL A 133 -0.86 28.11 22.68
CA VAL A 133 -1.50 27.00 21.96
C VAL A 133 -0.97 26.96 20.54
N ARG A 134 -0.45 25.81 20.08
CA ARG A 134 0.13 25.62 18.73
C ARG A 134 1.09 26.77 18.31
N ASN A 135 2.04 27.10 19.18
CA ASN A 135 3.02 28.18 19.03
C ASN A 135 2.43 29.61 18.88
N VAL A 136 1.15 29.81 19.23
CA VAL A 136 0.53 31.14 19.32
C VAL A 136 0.25 31.47 20.80
N PRO A 137 0.81 32.55 21.37
CA PRO A 137 0.38 33.04 22.67
C PRO A 137 -1.05 33.58 22.56
N VAL A 138 -1.94 33.08 23.42
CA VAL A 138 -3.34 33.51 23.47
C VAL A 138 -3.50 34.65 24.48
N VAL A 139 -2.97 34.49 25.70
CA VAL A 139 -2.96 35.52 26.74
C VAL A 139 -1.67 35.44 27.58
N THR A 140 -1.23 36.60 28.07
CA THR A 140 -0.05 36.79 28.92
C THR A 140 -0.39 37.73 30.06
N ALA A 141 0.09 37.46 31.27
CA ALA A 141 -0.03 38.35 32.42
C ALA A 141 1.22 38.28 33.32
N PRO A 142 1.73 39.41 33.85
CA PRO A 142 2.81 39.40 34.83
C PRO A 142 2.44 38.58 36.07
N LEU A 143 3.33 37.71 36.53
CA LEU A 143 3.07 36.80 37.65
C LEU A 143 2.75 37.56 38.95
N SER A 144 3.26 38.78 39.12
CA SER A 144 2.91 39.69 40.22
C SER A 144 1.45 40.15 40.19
N GLN A 145 0.85 40.30 39.00
CA GLN A 145 -0.58 40.61 38.85
C GLN A 145 -1.45 39.37 39.00
N VAL A 146 -0.98 38.22 38.46
CA VAL A 146 -1.65 36.91 38.62
C VAL A 146 -1.72 36.46 40.08
N LEU A 147 -0.71 36.79 40.89
CA LEU A 147 -0.71 36.52 42.34
C LEU A 147 -1.32 37.65 43.18
N GLY A 148 -1.78 38.74 42.54
CA GLY A 148 -2.48 39.83 43.21
C GLY A 148 -3.95 39.50 43.48
N PRO A 149 -4.59 40.20 44.44
CA PRO A 149 -5.97 39.90 44.87
C PRO A 149 -7.04 40.13 43.79
N ALA A 150 -6.70 40.79 42.67
CA ALA A 150 -7.60 41.00 41.54
C ALA A 150 -7.76 39.75 40.66
N CYS A 151 -6.76 38.87 40.57
CA CYS A 151 -6.83 37.68 39.71
C CYS A 151 -7.59 36.55 40.41
N GLN A 152 -8.80 36.26 39.94
CA GLN A 152 -9.63 35.17 40.49
C GLN A 152 -9.21 33.82 39.90
N ARG A 153 -9.27 33.72 38.57
CA ARG A 153 -9.00 32.49 37.81
C ARG A 153 -8.57 32.78 36.37
N LEU A 154 -7.70 31.94 35.84
CA LEU A 154 -7.46 31.79 34.41
C LEU A 154 -8.46 30.78 33.86
N THR A 155 -9.31 31.20 32.93
CA THR A 155 -10.22 30.33 32.18
C THR A 155 -9.75 30.20 30.73
N PHE A 156 -9.77 28.98 30.19
CA PHE A 156 -9.47 28.70 28.80
C PHE A 156 -10.53 27.75 28.20
N THR A 157 -10.97 28.05 26.99
CA THR A 157 -11.93 27.25 26.22
C THR A 157 -11.42 27.04 24.80
N ALA A 158 -11.48 25.82 24.29
CA ALA A 158 -11.12 25.51 22.91
C ALA A 158 -12.23 24.75 22.17
N HIS A 159 -12.64 25.33 21.05
CA HIS A 159 -13.56 24.76 20.08
C HIS A 159 -12.90 24.81 18.68
N ALA A 160 -13.54 24.21 17.67
CA ALA A 160 -12.93 24.08 16.34
C ALA A 160 -12.93 25.39 15.53
N ASP A 161 -13.80 26.35 15.86
CA ASP A 161 -13.90 27.68 15.26
C ASP A 161 -12.94 28.70 15.91
N LYS A 162 -12.74 28.59 17.23
CA LYS A 162 -11.89 29.49 18.01
C LYS A 162 -11.41 28.92 19.34
N VAL A 163 -10.34 29.52 19.85
CA VAL A 163 -9.82 29.34 21.21
C VAL A 163 -9.82 30.68 21.96
N THR A 164 -10.19 30.66 23.23
CA THR A 164 -10.33 31.86 24.08
C THR A 164 -9.65 31.61 25.43
N ALA A 165 -8.91 32.60 25.93
CA ALA A 165 -8.26 32.58 27.24
C ALA A 165 -8.51 33.91 27.97
N GLU A 166 -8.79 33.87 29.28
CA GLU A 166 -9.09 35.07 30.07
C GLU A 166 -8.58 34.95 31.50
N PHE A 167 -7.86 35.97 31.99
CA PHE A 167 -7.54 36.15 33.41
C PHE A 167 -8.66 36.95 34.09
N VAL A 168 -9.65 36.24 34.64
CA VAL A 168 -10.85 36.83 35.22
C VAL A 168 -10.48 37.72 36.41
N GLY A 169 -10.82 39.00 36.30
CA GLY A 169 -10.53 40.05 37.29
C GLY A 169 -9.27 40.88 36.99
N LEU A 170 -8.47 40.54 35.98
CA LEU A 170 -7.43 41.41 35.44
C LEU A 170 -7.94 42.17 34.21
N THR A 171 -7.44 43.39 34.01
CA THR A 171 -7.74 44.26 32.85
C THR A 171 -6.50 44.53 32.01
N GLN A 172 -6.68 44.86 30.73
CA GLN A 172 -5.60 45.23 29.82
C GLN A 172 -4.98 46.58 30.22
N GLY A 173 -3.65 46.68 30.11
CA GLY A 173 -2.87 47.85 30.54
C GLY A 173 -3.05 49.08 29.62
N PRO A 174 -2.54 50.25 30.05
CA PRO A 174 -2.72 51.53 29.34
C PRO A 174 -2.11 51.55 27.92
N ASN A 175 -1.15 50.66 27.64
CA ASN A 175 -0.42 50.63 26.36
C ASN A 175 -0.91 49.50 25.41
N THR A 176 -2.11 48.96 25.63
CA THR A 176 -2.73 47.93 24.78
C THR A 176 -3.74 48.55 23.83
N GLU A 177 -4.23 47.78 22.84
CA GLU A 177 -5.27 48.24 21.90
C GLU A 177 -6.60 48.60 22.60
N HIS A 178 -6.92 47.95 23.73
CA HIS A 178 -8.19 48.11 24.44
C HIS A 178 -7.98 48.30 25.96
N PRO A 179 -7.41 49.44 26.41
CA PRO A 179 -7.12 49.67 27.83
C PRO A 179 -8.36 49.56 28.71
N GLY A 180 -8.23 48.92 29.88
CA GLY A 180 -9.33 48.74 30.83
C GLY A 180 -10.37 47.66 30.46
N ALA A 181 -10.33 47.11 29.25
CA ALA A 181 -11.09 45.89 28.92
C ALA A 181 -10.56 44.68 29.72
N PRO A 182 -11.33 43.59 29.90
CA PRO A 182 -10.84 42.36 30.52
C PRO A 182 -9.58 41.82 29.82
N LEU A 183 -8.66 41.22 30.59
CA LEU A 183 -7.44 40.61 30.10
C LEU A 183 -7.73 39.25 29.45
N ARG A 184 -8.33 39.33 28.26
CA ARG A 184 -8.81 38.24 27.42
C ARG A 184 -8.08 38.24 26.07
N GLY A 185 -7.69 37.06 25.63
CA GLY A 185 -7.25 36.79 24.27
C GLY A 185 -8.15 35.79 23.56
N GLU A 186 -8.36 35.99 22.26
CA GLU A 186 -9.14 35.09 21.42
C GLU A 186 -8.42 34.91 20.07
N LYS A 187 -8.44 33.69 19.52
CA LYS A 187 -7.89 33.34 18.21
C LYS A 187 -8.90 32.49 17.45
N SER A 188 -9.28 32.93 16.25
CA SER A 188 -10.29 32.29 15.40
C SER A 188 -9.80 32.19 13.95
N GLY A 189 -10.59 31.57 13.07
CA GLY A 189 -10.28 31.42 11.64
C GLY A 189 -9.31 30.28 11.29
N TYR A 190 -8.90 29.49 12.29
CA TYR A 190 -8.14 28.25 12.15
C TYR A 190 -8.43 27.34 13.35
N ASP A 191 -8.37 26.01 13.15
CA ASP A 191 -8.58 25.03 14.23
C ASP A 191 -7.35 24.96 15.15
N PHE A 192 -7.35 25.85 16.15
CA PHE A 192 -6.29 25.97 17.15
C PHE A 192 -6.35 24.89 18.24
N ARG A 193 -7.30 23.94 18.24
CA ARG A 193 -7.45 22.97 19.34
C ARG A 193 -6.13 22.21 19.62
N PRO A 194 -5.66 22.16 20.87
CA PRO A 194 -4.37 21.56 21.19
C PRO A 194 -4.39 20.04 21.00
N GLN A 195 -3.25 19.49 20.60
CA GLN A 195 -3.01 18.06 20.71
C GLN A 195 -2.94 17.67 22.20
N ILE A 196 -3.64 16.60 22.57
CA ILE A 196 -3.68 16.07 23.93
C ILE A 196 -3.04 14.68 23.94
N VAL A 197 -1.99 14.53 24.76
CA VAL A 197 -1.45 13.22 25.13
C VAL A 197 -1.49 12.95 26.64
N GLY A 198 -2.13 13.84 27.39
CA GLY A 198 -2.26 13.80 28.84
C GLY A 198 -2.51 15.18 29.43
N VAL A 199 -2.43 15.29 30.75
CA VAL A 199 -2.40 16.53 31.51
C VAL A 199 -1.16 16.50 32.40
N PHE A 200 -0.21 17.38 32.12
CA PHE A 200 1.12 17.40 32.74
C PHE A 200 1.35 18.68 33.53
N THR A 201 1.96 18.56 34.71
CA THR A 201 2.27 19.71 35.58
C THR A 201 3.63 19.52 36.27
N ASP A 202 4.33 20.61 36.56
CA ASP A 202 5.49 20.60 37.48
C ASP A 202 5.04 20.73 38.95
N LEU A 203 3.76 21.01 39.22
CA LEU A 203 3.21 21.15 40.56
C LEU A 203 3.00 19.78 41.22
N SER A 204 2.83 19.78 42.54
CA SER A 204 2.86 18.57 43.37
C SER A 204 2.23 18.86 44.74
N GLY A 205 1.39 17.96 45.24
CA GLY A 205 0.63 18.14 46.49
C GLY A 205 -0.89 18.13 46.25
N PRO A 206 -1.70 18.59 47.22
CA PRO A 206 -3.15 18.68 47.05
C PRO A 206 -3.53 19.70 45.97
N ALA A 207 -4.58 19.40 45.21
CA ALA A 207 -5.14 20.31 44.22
C ALA A 207 -6.04 21.37 44.90
N PRO A 208 -5.91 22.66 44.57
CA PRO A 208 -6.75 23.71 45.14
C PRO A 208 -8.19 23.64 44.59
N PRO A 209 -9.19 24.08 45.38
CA PRO A 209 -10.57 24.16 44.91
C PRO A 209 -10.70 25.11 43.71
N GLY A 210 -11.60 24.76 42.78
CA GLY A 210 -11.79 25.52 41.53
C GLY A 210 -10.77 25.22 40.42
N LEU A 211 -9.78 24.34 40.65
CA LEU A 211 -8.95 23.79 39.59
C LEU A 211 -9.72 22.69 38.84
N SER A 212 -9.90 22.84 37.53
CA SER A 212 -10.58 21.86 36.68
C SER A 212 -10.06 21.87 35.25
N PHE A 213 -9.90 20.69 34.66
CA PHE A 213 -9.69 20.44 33.25
C PHE A 213 -10.71 19.38 32.81
N SER A 214 -11.47 19.66 31.76
CA SER A 214 -12.45 18.76 31.16
C SER A 214 -12.30 18.81 29.65
N ALA A 215 -11.99 17.67 29.03
CA ALA A 215 -11.88 17.54 27.58
C ALA A 215 -12.79 16.42 27.05
N THR A 216 -13.72 16.75 26.16
CA THR A 216 -14.65 15.76 25.58
C THR A 216 -13.96 15.05 24.42
N ILE A 217 -13.71 13.75 24.57
CA ILE A 217 -12.94 12.95 23.61
C ILE A 217 -13.79 12.68 22.38
N ASP A 218 -13.21 12.89 21.20
CA ASP A 218 -13.87 12.58 19.93
C ASP A 218 -14.04 11.07 19.78
N THR A 219 -15.27 10.62 20.05
CA THR A 219 -15.70 9.22 20.15
C THR A 219 -16.72 8.87 19.06
N ARG A 220 -16.84 9.70 18.01
CA ARG A 220 -17.92 9.64 17.00
C ARG A 220 -18.03 8.33 16.21
N TYR A 221 -16.98 7.52 16.24
CA TYR A 221 -16.90 6.21 15.56
C TYR A 221 -17.09 5.02 16.53
N SER A 222 -17.05 5.26 17.85
CA SER A 222 -17.32 4.25 18.88
C SER A 222 -18.83 4.15 19.13
N SER A 223 -19.54 3.63 18.12
CA SER A 223 -20.98 3.42 18.09
C SER A 223 -21.37 1.96 18.33
N SER A 224 -22.66 1.74 18.56
CA SER A 224 -23.30 0.44 18.39
C SER A 224 -24.69 0.61 17.75
N PRO A 225 -25.18 -0.35 16.95
CA PRO A 225 -26.48 -0.25 16.30
C PRO A 225 -27.62 -0.42 17.31
N THR A 226 -28.52 0.59 17.39
CA THR A 226 -29.74 0.52 18.22
C THR A 226 -30.59 -0.72 17.90
N PRO A 227 -31.46 -1.20 18.81
CA PRO A 227 -32.41 -2.27 18.51
C PRO A 227 -33.28 -2.01 17.27
N LEU A 228 -33.62 -0.75 16.98
CA LEU A 228 -34.32 -0.35 15.76
C LEU A 228 -33.47 -0.56 14.50
N LYS A 229 -32.21 -0.13 14.53
CA LYS A 229 -31.25 -0.37 13.43
C LYS A 229 -31.04 -1.86 13.21
N MET A 230 -30.82 -2.62 14.30
CA MET A 230 -30.66 -4.07 14.25
C MET A 230 -31.89 -4.79 13.64
N ALA A 231 -33.10 -4.43 14.07
CA ALA A 231 -34.34 -5.00 13.52
C ALA A 231 -34.51 -4.68 12.03
N ALA A 232 -34.22 -3.45 11.60
CA ALA A 232 -34.29 -3.06 10.20
C ALA A 232 -33.27 -3.80 9.32
N MET A 233 -32.05 -4.02 9.82
CA MET A 233 -31.01 -4.79 9.13
C MET A 233 -31.41 -6.27 8.96
N ILE A 234 -31.86 -6.91 10.05
CA ILE A 234 -32.31 -8.32 10.03
C ILE A 234 -33.51 -8.47 9.09
N LEU A 235 -34.52 -7.61 9.20
CA LEU A 235 -35.71 -7.65 8.36
C LEU A 235 -35.38 -7.36 6.89
N GLY A 236 -34.48 -6.42 6.59
CA GLY A 236 -34.02 -6.13 5.23
C GLY A 236 -33.31 -7.32 4.58
N LEU A 237 -32.48 -8.04 5.33
CA LEU A 237 -31.82 -9.27 4.89
C LEU A 237 -32.84 -10.40 4.63
N VAL A 238 -33.76 -10.63 5.57
CA VAL A 238 -34.81 -11.67 5.45
C VAL A 238 -35.75 -11.40 4.27
N LEU A 239 -36.21 -10.15 4.10
CA LEU A 239 -37.07 -9.76 2.98
C LEU A 239 -36.35 -9.82 1.64
N THR A 240 -35.05 -9.47 1.58
CA THR A 240 -34.24 -9.69 0.38
C THR A 240 -34.14 -11.19 0.05
N GLY A 241 -33.92 -12.05 1.05
CA GLY A 241 -33.94 -13.51 0.89
C GLY A 241 -35.28 -14.03 0.36
N ALA A 242 -36.40 -13.59 0.95
CA ALA A 242 -37.75 -13.95 0.50
C ALA A 242 -38.04 -13.48 -0.94
N ALA A 243 -37.61 -12.26 -1.31
CA ALA A 243 -37.74 -11.74 -2.66
C ALA A 243 -36.94 -12.55 -3.69
N LEU A 244 -35.75 -13.05 -3.31
CA LEU A 244 -34.92 -13.92 -4.15
C LEU A 244 -35.50 -15.33 -4.30
N VAL A 245 -36.07 -15.90 -3.24
CA VAL A 245 -36.81 -17.19 -3.31
C VAL A 245 -38.05 -17.04 -4.19
N ALA A 246 -38.80 -15.95 -4.06
CA ALA A 246 -39.93 -15.66 -4.94
C ALA A 246 -39.49 -15.48 -6.40
N LEU A 247 -38.38 -14.77 -6.66
CA LEU A 247 -37.79 -14.66 -7.99
C LEU A 247 -37.37 -16.03 -8.55
N HIS A 248 -36.83 -16.93 -7.73
CA HIS A 248 -36.50 -18.30 -8.15
C HIS A 248 -37.74 -19.07 -8.63
N ILE A 249 -38.85 -18.96 -7.90
CA ILE A 249 -40.12 -19.61 -8.26
C ILE A 249 -40.64 -19.06 -9.60
N LEU A 250 -40.63 -17.73 -9.79
CA LEU A 250 -40.99 -17.09 -11.06
C LEU A 250 -40.04 -17.49 -12.21
N ASP A 251 -38.77 -17.74 -11.92
CA ASP A 251 -37.81 -18.28 -12.88
C ASP A 251 -38.15 -19.74 -13.26
N THR A 252 -38.63 -20.58 -12.34
CA THR A 252 -38.98 -22.00 -12.63
C THR A 252 -40.25 -22.19 -13.46
N ALA A 253 -41.06 -21.14 -13.64
CA ALA A 253 -42.35 -21.13 -14.34
C ALA A 253 -42.31 -21.54 -15.83
N ASP A 254 -41.14 -21.80 -16.40
CA ASP A 254 -40.95 -22.28 -17.79
C ASP A 254 -40.78 -23.82 -17.86
N GLY A 255 -41.21 -24.56 -16.82
CA GLY A 255 -41.16 -26.04 -16.72
C GLY A 255 -39.76 -26.68 -16.66
N THR A 256 -38.73 -25.89 -16.95
CA THR A 256 -37.35 -26.32 -17.17
C THR A 256 -36.59 -26.51 -15.85
N ARG A 257 -36.74 -27.70 -15.25
CA ARG A 257 -35.98 -28.15 -14.06
C ARG A 257 -34.46 -28.09 -14.32
N HIS A 258 -33.68 -27.67 -13.33
CA HIS A 258 -32.22 -27.68 -13.39
C HIS A 258 -31.68 -29.12 -13.47
N ARG A 259 -31.22 -29.56 -14.66
CA ARG A 259 -30.74 -30.94 -14.89
C ARG A 259 -29.47 -31.35 -14.11
N ARG A 260 -28.74 -30.41 -13.48
CA ARG A 260 -27.72 -30.59 -12.42
C ARG A 260 -27.27 -29.22 -11.90
N PHE A 261 -26.89 -29.10 -10.63
CA PHE A 261 -26.30 -27.87 -10.09
C PHE A 261 -24.81 -27.72 -10.47
N LEU A 262 -24.03 -28.80 -10.33
CA LEU A 262 -22.64 -28.92 -10.78
C LEU A 262 -22.54 -29.93 -11.94
N PRO A 263 -21.91 -29.60 -13.08
CA PRO A 263 -21.59 -30.55 -14.13
C PRO A 263 -20.63 -31.66 -13.67
N ALA A 264 -20.74 -32.86 -14.25
CA ALA A 264 -19.88 -34.00 -13.90
C ALA A 264 -18.36 -33.75 -14.02
N ARG A 265 -17.95 -32.78 -14.87
CA ARG A 265 -16.54 -32.35 -15.03
C ARG A 265 -15.96 -31.62 -13.82
N TRP A 266 -16.76 -31.24 -12.82
CA TRP A 266 -16.22 -30.73 -11.55
C TRP A 266 -15.35 -31.80 -10.87
N TRP A 267 -15.84 -33.04 -10.79
CA TRP A 267 -15.21 -34.14 -10.04
C TRP A 267 -13.98 -34.76 -10.70
N SER A 268 -13.68 -34.44 -11.97
CA SER A 268 -12.47 -34.91 -12.65
C SER A 268 -11.27 -34.01 -12.31
N ILE A 269 -10.17 -34.57 -11.80
CA ILE A 269 -8.89 -33.87 -11.58
C ILE A 269 -7.91 -34.26 -12.70
N GLY A 270 -7.28 -33.29 -13.36
CA GLY A 270 -6.21 -33.52 -14.33
C GLY A 270 -4.83 -33.22 -13.78
N GLY A 271 -3.77 -33.75 -14.41
CA GLY A 271 -2.38 -33.49 -13.98
C GLY A 271 -1.97 -32.01 -13.97
N LEU A 272 -2.62 -31.17 -14.81
CA LEU A 272 -2.44 -29.71 -14.76
C LEU A 272 -3.10 -29.08 -13.52
N ASP A 273 -4.24 -29.60 -13.07
CA ASP A 273 -4.85 -29.16 -11.80
C ASP A 273 -3.92 -29.48 -10.63
N ALA A 274 -3.41 -30.72 -10.58
CA ALA A 274 -2.47 -31.15 -9.55
C ALA A 274 -1.20 -30.27 -9.52
N LEU A 275 -0.66 -29.90 -10.68
CA LEU A 275 0.49 -28.98 -10.78
C LEU A 275 0.16 -27.57 -10.28
N VAL A 276 -0.99 -27.00 -10.65
CA VAL A 276 -1.42 -25.67 -10.16
C VAL A 276 -1.66 -25.69 -8.65
N ILE A 277 -2.32 -26.72 -8.13
CA ILE A 277 -2.55 -26.93 -6.69
C ILE A 277 -1.21 -27.05 -5.95
N ALA A 278 -0.26 -27.83 -6.47
CA ALA A 278 1.06 -27.98 -5.86
C ALA A 278 1.86 -26.66 -5.83
N VAL A 279 1.86 -25.89 -6.92
CA VAL A 279 2.53 -24.58 -6.97
C VAL A 279 1.90 -23.59 -5.98
N LEU A 280 0.57 -23.48 -5.95
CA LEU A 280 -0.13 -22.61 -4.99
C LEU A 280 0.14 -23.03 -3.53
N THR A 281 0.10 -24.33 -3.24
CA THR A 281 0.32 -24.85 -1.88
C THR A 281 1.76 -24.63 -1.43
N TRP A 282 2.75 -24.82 -2.32
CA TRP A 282 4.15 -24.52 -2.00
C TRP A 282 4.39 -23.02 -1.79
N TRP A 283 3.79 -22.17 -2.63
CA TRP A 283 3.88 -20.71 -2.53
C TRP A 283 3.20 -20.14 -1.27
N HIS A 284 2.21 -20.83 -0.70
CA HIS A 284 1.66 -20.48 0.61
C HIS A 284 2.73 -20.52 1.72
N PHE A 285 3.66 -21.47 1.65
CA PHE A 285 4.78 -21.57 2.60
C PHE A 285 5.97 -20.69 2.22
N VAL A 286 6.52 -20.84 1.00
CA VAL A 286 7.78 -20.19 0.62
C VAL A 286 7.61 -18.85 -0.11
N GLY A 287 6.40 -18.58 -0.61
CA GLY A 287 6.09 -17.40 -1.41
C GLY A 287 6.06 -16.11 -0.60
N ALA A 288 6.47 -15.03 -1.24
CA ALA A 288 6.49 -13.70 -0.66
C ALA A 288 5.10 -13.24 -0.22
N ASN A 289 5.04 -12.53 0.91
CA ASN A 289 3.83 -11.86 1.39
C ASN A 289 3.63 -10.51 0.67
N THR A 290 2.42 -9.96 0.72
CA THR A 290 2.16 -8.61 0.19
C THR A 290 2.60 -7.53 1.17
N SER A 291 2.77 -6.29 0.68
CA SER A 291 3.32 -5.17 1.47
C SER A 291 2.48 -4.80 2.71
N ASP A 292 1.16 -5.01 2.64
CA ASP A 292 0.21 -4.46 3.61
C ASP A 292 -0.32 -5.54 4.57
N ASP A 293 0.21 -6.78 4.51
CA ASP A 293 -0.21 -7.90 5.38
C ASP A 293 -0.12 -7.53 6.88
N GLY A 294 0.99 -6.92 7.29
CA GLY A 294 1.19 -6.47 8.68
C GLY A 294 0.30 -5.29 9.08
N TYR A 295 -0.14 -4.49 8.11
CA TYR A 295 -1.02 -3.33 8.32
C TYR A 295 -2.46 -3.79 8.58
N ILE A 296 -2.93 -4.74 7.76
CA ILE A 296 -4.27 -5.33 7.86
C ILE A 296 -4.39 -6.24 9.09
N LEU A 297 -3.35 -7.03 9.39
CA LEU A 297 -3.35 -7.91 10.56
C LEU A 297 -3.44 -7.16 11.89
N THR A 298 -2.73 -6.03 12.05
CA THR A 298 -2.82 -5.25 13.29
C THR A 298 -4.15 -4.52 13.41
N MET A 299 -4.67 -3.93 12.33
CA MET A 299 -6.01 -3.33 12.31
C MET A 299 -7.10 -4.32 12.71
N ALA A 300 -7.11 -5.52 12.12
CA ALA A 300 -8.02 -6.58 12.50
C ALA A 300 -7.91 -6.91 14.01
N ARG A 301 -6.69 -7.13 14.52
CA ARG A 301 -6.43 -7.48 15.92
C ARG A 301 -6.75 -6.40 16.97
N VAL A 302 -6.83 -5.12 16.59
CA VAL A 302 -7.23 -4.04 17.53
C VAL A 302 -8.70 -3.67 17.43
N SER A 303 -9.37 -4.03 16.33
CA SER A 303 -10.75 -3.61 16.04
C SER A 303 -11.75 -4.03 17.13
N GLU A 304 -11.60 -5.23 17.68
CA GLU A 304 -12.44 -5.78 18.76
C GLU A 304 -12.42 -4.90 20.03
N HIS A 305 -11.25 -4.38 20.40
CA HIS A 305 -11.10 -3.52 21.58
C HIS A 305 -11.42 -2.04 21.29
N ALA A 306 -11.22 -1.59 20.05
CA ALA A 306 -11.65 -0.27 19.60
C ALA A 306 -13.18 -0.15 19.45
N GLY A 307 -13.87 -1.28 19.29
CA GLY A 307 -15.31 -1.37 19.01
C GLY A 307 -15.68 -1.19 17.53
N TYR A 308 -14.74 -0.76 16.68
CA TYR A 308 -14.95 -0.52 15.25
C TYR A 308 -13.67 -0.77 14.43
N MET A 309 -13.82 -0.95 13.12
CA MET A 309 -12.70 -1.21 12.19
C MET A 309 -11.93 0.07 11.85
N ALA A 310 -11.15 0.57 12.81
CA ALA A 310 -10.31 1.77 12.68
C ALA A 310 -9.12 1.56 11.73
N ASN A 311 -8.78 2.59 10.93
CA ASN A 311 -7.43 2.70 10.39
C ASN A 311 -6.47 3.06 11.54
N TYR A 312 -5.63 2.10 11.93
CA TYR A 312 -4.79 2.21 13.12
C TYR A 312 -3.56 3.13 12.94
N TYR A 313 -3.09 3.34 11.71
CA TYR A 313 -1.80 3.99 11.43
C TYR A 313 -1.90 5.40 10.83
N ARG A 314 -3.06 5.82 10.32
CA ARG A 314 -3.24 7.09 9.61
C ARG A 314 -4.65 7.63 9.83
N TRP A 315 -4.90 8.85 9.37
CA TRP A 315 -6.23 9.46 9.32
C TRP A 315 -6.95 9.49 10.69
N PHE A 316 -6.18 9.73 11.76
CA PHE A 316 -6.69 10.05 13.10
C PHE A 316 -7.68 9.02 13.68
N GLY A 317 -7.51 7.73 13.33
CA GLY A 317 -8.36 6.64 13.80
C GLY A 317 -9.71 6.49 13.08
N THR A 318 -9.92 7.15 11.94
CA THR A 318 -11.16 6.98 11.16
C THR A 318 -11.44 5.52 10.73
N PRO A 319 -12.70 5.09 10.66
CA PRO A 319 -13.08 3.73 10.23
C PRO A 319 -12.68 3.46 8.77
N GLU A 320 -12.49 2.20 8.38
CA GLU A 320 -12.26 1.84 6.96
C GLU A 320 -13.51 1.84 6.07
N ALA A 321 -14.70 1.91 6.68
CA ALA A 321 -15.97 2.08 5.99
C ALA A 321 -15.93 3.26 4.98
N PRO A 322 -16.51 3.12 3.76
CA PRO A 322 -17.40 2.04 3.33
C PRO A 322 -16.71 0.73 2.90
N PHE A 323 -15.39 0.61 3.06
CA PHE A 323 -14.61 -0.55 2.61
C PHE A 323 -14.25 -1.51 3.76
N GLY A 324 -13.81 -2.71 3.41
CA GLY A 324 -13.09 -3.58 4.35
C GLY A 324 -13.96 -4.48 5.22
N TRP A 325 -15.20 -4.79 4.83
CA TRP A 325 -16.10 -5.73 5.53
C TRP A 325 -15.48 -7.10 5.82
N TYR A 326 -14.45 -7.50 5.08
CA TYR A 326 -13.72 -8.75 5.29
C TYR A 326 -12.61 -8.66 6.36
N TYR A 327 -12.18 -7.45 6.76
CA TYR A 327 -11.28 -7.27 7.89
C TYR A 327 -11.93 -7.73 9.20
N ASP A 328 -13.25 -7.56 9.33
CA ASP A 328 -14.04 -8.07 10.44
C ASP A 328 -13.98 -9.62 10.51
N LEU A 329 -13.98 -10.28 9.35
CA LEU A 329 -13.78 -11.73 9.26
C LEU A 329 -12.33 -12.13 9.61
N LEU A 330 -11.34 -11.30 9.27
CA LEU A 330 -9.94 -11.53 9.66
C LEU A 330 -9.71 -11.31 11.17
N ALA A 331 -10.47 -10.44 11.84
CA ALA A 331 -10.43 -10.31 13.31
C ALA A 331 -10.88 -11.62 13.97
N LEU A 332 -12.08 -12.09 13.62
CA LEU A 332 -12.61 -13.39 14.06
C LEU A 332 -11.68 -14.57 13.73
N TRP A 333 -11.00 -14.52 12.58
CA TRP A 333 -10.02 -15.54 12.17
C TRP A 333 -8.73 -15.50 13.00
N ALA A 334 -8.33 -14.32 13.47
CA ALA A 334 -7.12 -14.10 14.27
C ALA A 334 -7.24 -14.63 15.71
N HIS A 335 -8.46 -14.82 16.24
CA HIS A 335 -8.70 -15.52 17.52
C HIS A 335 -8.08 -16.92 17.56
N VAL A 336 -8.07 -17.65 16.43
CA VAL A 336 -7.56 -19.03 16.36
C VAL A 336 -6.03 -19.05 16.30
N SER A 337 -5.44 -18.15 15.51
CA SER A 337 -3.98 -18.00 15.37
C SER A 337 -3.66 -16.72 14.60
N THR A 338 -2.52 -16.09 14.88
CA THR A 338 -2.01 -14.95 14.11
C THR A 338 -0.85 -15.33 13.18
N THR A 339 -0.62 -16.62 12.90
CA THR A 339 0.48 -17.06 12.02
C THR A 339 0.22 -16.74 10.55
N SER A 340 1.27 -16.41 9.80
CA SER A 340 1.19 -16.08 8.36
C SER A 340 0.61 -17.21 7.51
N ILE A 341 0.77 -18.48 7.92
CA ILE A 341 0.15 -19.65 7.26
C ILE A 341 -1.36 -19.79 7.56
N TRP A 342 -1.86 -19.32 8.70
CA TRP A 342 -3.27 -19.40 9.07
C TRP A 342 -4.05 -18.20 8.53
N MET A 343 -3.52 -16.99 8.71
CA MET A 343 -4.18 -15.75 8.27
C MET A 343 -4.34 -15.69 6.75
N ARG A 344 -3.41 -16.27 5.98
CA ARG A 344 -3.51 -16.37 4.51
C ARG A 344 -4.22 -17.64 4.01
N LEU A 345 -4.71 -18.52 4.90
CA LEU A 345 -5.41 -19.74 4.48
C LEU A 345 -6.69 -19.46 3.66
N PRO A 346 -7.51 -18.42 3.99
CA PRO A 346 -8.60 -17.98 3.10
C PRO A 346 -8.09 -17.57 1.71
N THR A 347 -6.93 -16.92 1.63
CA THR A 347 -6.29 -16.50 0.37
C THR A 347 -5.88 -17.69 -0.49
N LEU A 348 -5.30 -18.75 0.11
CA LEU A 348 -5.04 -20.01 -0.61
C LEU A 348 -6.34 -20.67 -1.09
N ALA A 349 -7.39 -20.70 -0.27
CA ALA A 349 -8.68 -21.24 -0.67
C ALA A 349 -9.32 -20.46 -1.84
N MET A 350 -9.17 -19.13 -1.86
CA MET A 350 -9.57 -18.29 -3.00
C MET A 350 -8.74 -18.57 -4.26
N ALA A 351 -7.42 -18.78 -4.13
CA ALA A 351 -6.55 -19.13 -5.25
C ALA A 351 -6.98 -20.44 -5.93
N LEU A 352 -7.21 -21.48 -5.11
CA LEU A 352 -7.68 -22.79 -5.55
C LEU A 352 -9.06 -22.67 -6.22
N THR A 353 -9.97 -21.88 -5.63
CA THR A 353 -11.31 -21.63 -6.18
C THR A 353 -11.26 -20.87 -7.50
N CYS A 354 -10.40 -19.86 -7.64
CA CYS A 354 -10.16 -19.15 -8.90
C CYS A 354 -9.72 -20.11 -10.00
N TRP A 355 -8.70 -20.95 -9.76
CA TRP A 355 -8.28 -21.95 -10.75
C TRP A 355 -9.41 -22.93 -11.11
N TRP A 356 -10.16 -23.39 -10.11
CA TRP A 356 -11.29 -24.30 -10.31
C TRP A 356 -12.37 -23.67 -11.20
N VAL A 357 -12.75 -22.42 -10.94
CA VAL A 357 -13.72 -21.65 -11.73
C VAL A 357 -13.21 -21.39 -13.14
N ILE A 358 -11.94 -21.01 -13.32
CA ILE A 358 -11.32 -20.80 -14.65
C ILE A 358 -11.37 -22.09 -15.48
N SER A 359 -10.89 -23.18 -14.90
CA SER A 359 -10.70 -24.47 -15.60
C SER A 359 -12.01 -25.22 -15.88
N ARG A 360 -13.02 -25.11 -15.01
CA ARG A 360 -14.30 -25.85 -15.09
C ARG A 360 -15.47 -24.99 -15.58
N GLU A 361 -15.68 -23.82 -14.98
CA GLU A 361 -16.63 -22.77 -15.41
C GLU A 361 -16.24 -22.10 -16.76
N VAL A 362 -15.15 -21.32 -16.73
CA VAL A 362 -14.86 -20.31 -17.77
C VAL A 362 -14.41 -20.93 -19.09
N MET A 363 -13.38 -21.77 -19.07
CA MET A 363 -12.78 -22.33 -20.29
C MET A 363 -13.79 -23.08 -21.18
N PRO A 364 -14.68 -23.95 -20.68
CA PRO A 364 -15.71 -24.57 -21.51
C PRO A 364 -16.74 -23.60 -22.07
N ARG A 365 -17.08 -22.53 -21.32
CA ARG A 365 -18.03 -21.49 -21.76
C ARG A 365 -17.46 -20.60 -22.87
N LEU A 366 -16.13 -20.42 -22.93
CA LEU A 366 -15.45 -19.66 -23.98
C LEU A 366 -15.41 -20.36 -25.35
N GLY A 367 -15.72 -21.66 -25.43
CA GLY A 367 -15.97 -22.36 -26.71
C GLY A 367 -15.18 -23.66 -26.88
N HIS A 368 -15.52 -24.39 -27.96
CA HIS A 368 -15.03 -25.75 -28.19
C HIS A 368 -13.50 -25.82 -28.36
N ALA A 369 -12.90 -24.87 -29.09
CA ALA A 369 -11.45 -24.83 -29.28
C ALA A 369 -10.69 -24.53 -27.96
N VAL A 370 -11.24 -23.68 -27.10
CA VAL A 370 -10.69 -23.40 -25.77
C VAL A 370 -10.78 -24.64 -24.87
N LYS A 371 -11.90 -25.37 -24.94
CA LYS A 371 -12.15 -26.59 -24.14
C LYS A 371 -11.22 -27.75 -24.50
N GLN A 372 -10.88 -27.93 -25.78
CA GLN A 372 -10.07 -29.06 -26.25
C GLN A 372 -8.56 -28.77 -26.35
N ASN A 373 -8.16 -27.52 -26.61
CA ASN A 373 -6.76 -27.20 -26.84
C ASN A 373 -5.93 -27.23 -25.54
N ARG A 374 -5.04 -28.22 -25.40
CA ARG A 374 -4.11 -28.32 -24.27
C ARG A 374 -3.25 -27.05 -24.11
N ALA A 375 -2.82 -26.42 -25.19
CA ALA A 375 -2.05 -25.18 -25.11
C ALA A 375 -2.85 -24.05 -24.43
N ALA A 376 -4.15 -23.93 -24.71
CA ALA A 376 -5.01 -22.95 -24.06
C ALA A 376 -5.13 -23.18 -22.55
N ALA A 377 -5.17 -24.44 -22.11
CA ALA A 377 -5.16 -24.79 -20.68
C ALA A 377 -3.82 -24.45 -20.00
N TRP A 378 -2.70 -24.79 -20.63
CA TRP A 378 -1.37 -24.47 -20.11
C TRP A 378 -1.10 -22.96 -20.06
N THR A 379 -1.50 -22.20 -21.09
CA THR A 379 -1.43 -20.73 -21.04
C THR A 379 -2.39 -20.15 -20.00
N ALA A 380 -3.58 -20.71 -19.79
CA ALA A 380 -4.49 -20.26 -18.75
C ALA A 380 -3.91 -20.44 -17.33
N ALA A 381 -3.33 -21.61 -17.06
CA ALA A 381 -2.67 -21.90 -15.79
C ALA A 381 -1.44 -21.01 -15.57
N GLY A 382 -0.58 -20.86 -16.59
CA GLY A 382 0.60 -20.02 -16.52
C GLY A 382 0.27 -18.53 -16.33
N MET A 383 -0.70 -18.00 -17.08
CA MET A 383 -1.17 -16.61 -16.92
C MET A 383 -1.84 -16.36 -15.55
N PHE A 384 -2.59 -17.34 -15.03
CA PHE A 384 -3.19 -17.24 -13.70
C PHE A 384 -2.11 -17.19 -12.62
N LEU A 385 -1.19 -18.16 -12.62
CA LEU A 385 -0.10 -18.24 -11.64
C LEU A 385 0.84 -17.02 -11.72
N ALA A 386 1.27 -16.60 -12.91
CA ALA A 386 2.18 -15.47 -13.09
C ALA A 386 1.60 -14.11 -12.69
N VAL A 387 0.28 -14.01 -12.45
CA VAL A 387 -0.35 -12.82 -11.84
C VAL A 387 -0.59 -13.07 -10.34
N TRP A 388 -1.13 -14.23 -9.95
CA TRP A 388 -1.48 -14.52 -8.57
C TRP A 388 -0.27 -14.58 -7.63
N LEU A 389 0.79 -15.30 -8.02
CA LEU A 389 1.96 -15.52 -7.16
C LEU A 389 2.62 -14.20 -6.69
N PRO A 390 2.92 -13.20 -7.57
CA PRO A 390 3.58 -11.96 -7.16
C PRO A 390 2.67 -10.84 -6.59
N LEU A 391 1.34 -11.03 -6.58
CA LEU A 391 0.39 -9.95 -6.24
C LEU A 391 -0.63 -10.34 -5.16
N ASP A 392 -1.10 -11.59 -5.14
CA ASP A 392 -2.28 -12.02 -4.38
C ASP A 392 -1.95 -12.92 -3.16
N ASN A 393 -0.69 -13.07 -2.76
CA ASN A 393 -0.25 -14.00 -1.69
C ASN A 393 -0.27 -13.39 -0.27
N GLY A 394 -1.35 -12.69 0.10
CA GLY A 394 -1.42 -11.88 1.32
C GLY A 394 -2.83 -11.67 1.89
N LEU A 395 -3.00 -10.62 2.71
CA LEU A 395 -4.26 -10.26 3.38
C LEU A 395 -5.03 -9.10 2.72
N ARG A 396 -4.52 -8.57 1.60
CA ARG A 396 -5.09 -7.45 0.83
C ARG A 396 -6.37 -7.87 0.07
N PRO A 397 -7.19 -6.95 -0.45
CA PRO A 397 -8.50 -7.31 -1.02
C PRO A 397 -8.44 -7.87 -2.45
N GLU A 398 -7.33 -7.73 -3.18
CA GLU A 398 -7.18 -8.19 -4.57
C GLU A 398 -7.54 -9.67 -4.82
N PRO A 399 -7.21 -10.64 -3.96
CA PRO A 399 -7.60 -12.05 -4.12
C PRO A 399 -9.13 -12.23 -4.08
N ILE A 400 -9.81 -11.49 -3.19
CA ILE A 400 -11.28 -11.46 -3.08
C ILE A 400 -11.87 -10.84 -4.35
N ILE A 401 -11.24 -9.77 -4.87
CA ILE A 401 -11.70 -9.07 -6.06
C ILE A 401 -11.51 -9.90 -7.33
N ALA A 402 -10.38 -10.57 -7.49
CA ALA A 402 -10.08 -11.48 -8.59
C ALA A 402 -11.11 -12.64 -8.65
N LEU A 403 -11.45 -13.22 -7.49
CA LEU A 403 -12.49 -14.24 -7.39
C LEU A 403 -13.90 -13.66 -7.62
N GLY A 404 -14.21 -12.51 -7.02
CA GLY A 404 -15.50 -11.83 -7.12
C GLY A 404 -15.86 -11.45 -8.56
N ILE A 405 -14.90 -10.94 -9.32
CA ILE A 405 -15.04 -10.66 -10.76
C ILE A 405 -15.37 -11.95 -11.55
N LEU A 406 -14.65 -13.05 -11.27
CA LEU A 406 -14.90 -14.35 -11.90
C LEU A 406 -16.29 -14.90 -11.57
N LEU A 407 -16.69 -14.89 -10.30
CA LEU A 407 -18.00 -15.39 -9.87
C LEU A 407 -19.15 -14.53 -10.39
N THR A 408 -18.97 -13.20 -10.46
CA THR A 408 -19.91 -12.27 -11.09
C THR A 408 -20.09 -12.62 -12.57
N TRP A 409 -19.00 -12.78 -13.33
CA TRP A 409 -19.07 -13.17 -14.75
C TRP A 409 -19.71 -14.55 -14.94
N CYS A 410 -19.32 -15.56 -14.15
CA CYS A 410 -19.91 -16.90 -14.23
C CYS A 410 -21.42 -16.89 -13.97
N SER A 411 -21.87 -16.11 -12.98
CA SER A 411 -23.28 -15.96 -12.63
C SER A 411 -24.08 -15.28 -13.76
N VAL A 412 -23.53 -14.20 -14.35
CA VAL A 412 -24.10 -13.54 -15.55
C VAL A 412 -24.11 -14.48 -16.76
N GLU A 413 -23.07 -15.27 -17.00
CA GLU A 413 -23.03 -16.25 -18.08
C GLU A 413 -24.07 -17.35 -17.92
N ARG A 414 -24.28 -17.82 -16.69
CA ARG A 414 -25.26 -18.84 -16.33
C ARG A 414 -26.69 -18.30 -16.49
N ALA A 415 -26.96 -17.06 -16.08
CA ALA A 415 -28.20 -16.34 -16.38
C ALA A 415 -28.46 -16.27 -17.90
N VAL A 416 -27.47 -15.82 -18.68
CA VAL A 416 -27.59 -15.67 -20.14
C VAL A 416 -27.70 -17.01 -20.87
N ALA A 417 -27.09 -18.08 -20.35
CA ALA A 417 -27.25 -19.43 -20.90
C ALA A 417 -28.62 -20.05 -20.62
N THR A 418 -29.29 -19.66 -19.53
CA THR A 418 -30.54 -20.27 -19.06
C THR A 418 -31.77 -19.35 -19.19
N SER A 419 -31.57 -18.09 -19.59
CA SER A 419 -32.58 -17.02 -19.57
C SER A 419 -33.24 -16.81 -18.18
N ARG A 420 -32.48 -17.05 -17.10
CA ARG A 420 -32.91 -16.93 -15.69
C ARG A 420 -32.44 -15.59 -15.10
N LEU A 421 -33.21 -15.03 -14.16
CA LEU A 421 -32.88 -13.77 -13.47
C LEU A 421 -32.22 -13.96 -12.10
N LEU A 422 -32.48 -15.06 -11.38
CA LEU A 422 -31.83 -15.32 -10.09
C LEU A 422 -30.29 -15.27 -10.16
N PRO A 423 -29.60 -15.84 -11.18
CA PRO A 423 -28.14 -15.74 -11.26
C PRO A 423 -27.65 -14.31 -11.57
N VAL A 424 -28.51 -13.43 -12.07
CA VAL A 424 -28.20 -11.99 -12.17
C VAL A 424 -28.27 -11.33 -10.80
N ALA A 425 -29.29 -11.64 -9.99
CA ALA A 425 -29.41 -11.13 -8.63
C ALA A 425 -28.20 -11.56 -7.76
N VAL A 426 -27.77 -12.82 -7.89
CA VAL A 426 -26.52 -13.32 -7.27
C VAL A 426 -25.29 -12.58 -7.78
N ALA A 427 -25.22 -12.26 -9.09
CA ALA A 427 -24.14 -11.45 -9.65
C ALA A 427 -24.12 -10.01 -9.11
N CYS A 428 -25.29 -9.40 -8.85
CA CYS A 428 -25.39 -8.09 -8.21
C CYS A 428 -24.84 -8.12 -6.77
N ILE A 429 -25.20 -9.13 -5.97
CA ILE A 429 -24.70 -9.28 -4.59
C ILE A 429 -23.17 -9.48 -4.58
N ILE A 430 -22.66 -10.41 -5.40
CA ILE A 430 -21.21 -10.69 -5.46
C ILE A 430 -20.46 -9.46 -5.98
N GLY A 431 -20.95 -8.79 -7.01
CA GLY A 431 -20.35 -7.56 -7.54
C GLY A 431 -20.35 -6.41 -6.53
N ALA A 432 -21.43 -6.23 -5.77
CA ALA A 432 -21.51 -5.21 -4.72
C ALA A 432 -20.56 -5.53 -3.56
N LEU A 433 -20.56 -6.76 -3.02
CA LEU A 433 -19.57 -7.20 -2.02
C LEU A 433 -18.13 -6.97 -2.50
N THR A 434 -17.85 -7.29 -3.77
CA THR A 434 -16.54 -7.09 -4.39
C THR A 434 -16.15 -5.61 -4.48
N LEU A 435 -17.08 -4.74 -4.86
CA LEU A 435 -16.88 -3.30 -4.94
C LEU A 435 -16.48 -2.70 -3.59
N PHE A 436 -17.05 -3.21 -2.50
CA PHE A 436 -16.78 -2.74 -1.13
C PHE A 436 -15.72 -3.55 -0.37
N SER A 437 -15.07 -4.56 -0.99
CA SER A 437 -13.89 -5.19 -0.40
C SER A 437 -12.73 -4.20 -0.22
N GLY A 438 -12.58 -3.24 -1.14
CA GLY A 438 -11.57 -2.19 -1.08
C GLY A 438 -11.70 -1.22 -2.27
N PRO A 439 -11.00 -0.07 -2.28
CA PRO A 439 -11.10 0.91 -3.38
C PRO A 439 -10.76 0.33 -4.76
N THR A 440 -9.92 -0.70 -4.83
CA THR A 440 -9.60 -1.47 -6.05
C THR A 440 -10.76 -2.34 -6.56
N GLY A 441 -11.75 -2.62 -5.70
CA GLY A 441 -12.98 -3.34 -6.04
C GLY A 441 -13.80 -2.69 -7.15
N ILE A 442 -13.54 -1.41 -7.45
CA ILE A 442 -14.10 -0.70 -8.60
C ILE A 442 -13.84 -1.41 -9.95
N ALA A 443 -12.80 -2.24 -10.06
CA ALA A 443 -12.58 -3.11 -11.22
C ALA A 443 -13.80 -4.02 -11.51
N SER A 444 -14.54 -4.46 -10.48
CA SER A 444 -15.74 -5.29 -10.63
C SER A 444 -16.93 -4.62 -11.31
N ILE A 445 -16.95 -3.28 -11.40
CA ILE A 445 -17.93 -2.54 -12.19
C ILE A 445 -17.87 -2.97 -13.66
N GLY A 446 -16.71 -3.41 -14.17
CA GLY A 446 -16.58 -4.02 -15.49
C GLY A 446 -17.48 -5.24 -15.66
N ALA A 447 -17.54 -6.15 -14.67
CA ALA A 447 -18.38 -7.33 -14.70
C ALA A 447 -19.88 -7.01 -14.68
N LEU A 448 -20.28 -5.97 -13.94
CA LEU A 448 -21.67 -5.50 -13.84
C LEU A 448 -22.13 -4.76 -15.10
N LEU A 449 -21.36 -3.79 -15.61
CA LEU A 449 -21.72 -3.02 -16.80
C LEU A 449 -21.86 -3.92 -18.04
N VAL A 450 -20.99 -4.92 -18.18
CA VAL A 450 -21.02 -5.89 -19.28
C VAL A 450 -22.23 -6.85 -19.19
N ALA A 451 -22.88 -6.95 -18.03
CA ALA A 451 -24.11 -7.71 -17.86
C ALA A 451 -25.37 -6.98 -18.37
N ILE A 452 -25.35 -5.64 -18.47
CA ILE A 452 -26.54 -4.80 -18.78
C ILE A 452 -27.19 -5.18 -20.12
N GLY A 453 -26.40 -5.33 -21.18
CA GLY A 453 -26.92 -5.67 -22.52
C GLY A 453 -27.69 -7.00 -22.55
N PRO A 454 -27.08 -8.11 -22.10
CA PRO A 454 -27.78 -9.38 -21.97
C PRO A 454 -28.95 -9.35 -20.96
N LEU A 455 -28.81 -8.65 -19.83
CA LEU A 455 -29.89 -8.49 -18.84
C LEU A 455 -31.13 -7.84 -19.46
N ARG A 456 -30.98 -6.74 -20.22
CA ARG A 456 -32.09 -6.11 -20.94
C ARG A 456 -32.86 -7.09 -21.82
N THR A 457 -32.16 -8.04 -22.45
CA THR A 457 -32.75 -9.06 -23.33
C THR A 457 -33.54 -10.13 -22.54
N ILE A 458 -33.02 -10.59 -21.40
CA ILE A 458 -33.73 -11.54 -20.52
C ILE A 458 -34.94 -10.86 -19.89
N LEU A 459 -34.75 -9.66 -19.36
CA LEU A 459 -35.77 -8.92 -18.62
C LEU A 459 -36.95 -8.56 -19.53
N HIS A 460 -36.72 -8.02 -20.73
CA HIS A 460 -37.79 -7.67 -21.67
C HIS A 460 -38.67 -8.89 -22.05
N ARG A 461 -38.07 -10.08 -22.18
CA ARG A 461 -38.80 -11.34 -22.44
C ARG A 461 -39.60 -11.86 -21.25
N ARG A 462 -39.24 -11.51 -20.01
CA ARG A 462 -39.99 -11.93 -18.79
C ARG A 462 -41.00 -10.88 -18.34
N ILE A 463 -40.79 -9.60 -18.62
CA ILE A 463 -41.72 -8.50 -18.30
C ILE A 463 -43.11 -8.76 -18.90
N THR A 464 -43.19 -9.26 -20.14
CA THR A 464 -44.47 -9.57 -20.79
C THR A 464 -45.26 -10.68 -20.10
N ARG A 465 -44.61 -11.60 -19.38
CA ARG A 465 -45.25 -12.73 -18.69
C ARG A 465 -45.56 -12.45 -17.21
N PHE A 466 -44.70 -11.70 -16.52
CA PHE A 466 -44.81 -11.49 -15.06
C PHE A 466 -45.00 -10.03 -14.62
N GLY A 467 -44.92 -9.07 -15.54
CA GLY A 467 -44.85 -7.64 -15.25
C GLY A 467 -43.45 -7.21 -14.80
N ALA A 468 -43.21 -5.90 -14.76
CA ALA A 468 -41.89 -5.35 -14.42
C ALA A 468 -41.56 -5.41 -12.92
N LEU A 469 -42.52 -5.04 -12.05
CA LEU A 469 -42.27 -4.89 -10.61
C LEU A 469 -41.79 -6.17 -9.92
N PRO A 470 -42.36 -7.38 -10.17
CA PRO A 470 -41.90 -8.62 -9.54
C PRO A 470 -40.50 -9.08 -9.99
N LEU A 471 -39.97 -8.51 -11.07
CA LEU A 471 -38.66 -8.88 -11.62
C LEU A 471 -37.59 -7.86 -11.24
N ILE A 472 -37.96 -6.57 -11.18
CA ILE A 472 -37.04 -5.48 -10.85
C ILE A 472 -36.86 -5.33 -9.33
N ALA A 473 -37.91 -5.47 -8.52
CA ALA A 473 -37.81 -5.26 -7.07
C ALA A 473 -36.80 -6.22 -6.37
N PRO A 474 -36.76 -7.54 -6.68
CA PRO A 474 -35.73 -8.42 -6.11
C PRO A 474 -34.31 -8.12 -6.63
N LEU A 475 -34.17 -7.64 -7.87
CA LEU A 475 -32.87 -7.25 -8.44
C LEU A 475 -32.33 -5.97 -7.77
N LEU A 476 -33.21 -5.00 -7.47
CA LEU A 476 -32.85 -3.82 -6.70
C LEU A 476 -32.47 -4.19 -5.27
N ALA A 477 -33.27 -5.03 -4.59
CA ALA A 477 -32.95 -5.50 -3.23
C ALA A 477 -31.57 -6.20 -3.19
N ALA A 478 -31.29 -7.07 -4.16
CA ALA A 478 -30.00 -7.74 -4.33
C ALA A 478 -28.82 -6.79 -4.62
N ALA A 479 -29.07 -5.60 -5.17
CA ALA A 479 -28.05 -4.57 -5.38
C ALA A 479 -27.87 -3.65 -4.16
N THR A 480 -28.93 -3.36 -3.41
CA THR A 480 -28.88 -2.49 -2.23
C THR A 480 -28.49 -3.21 -0.94
N VAL A 481 -28.65 -4.54 -0.85
CA VAL A 481 -28.44 -5.31 0.39
C VAL A 481 -27.04 -5.10 1.01
N THR A 482 -26.00 -4.84 0.21
CA THR A 482 -24.65 -4.56 0.73
C THR A 482 -24.58 -3.27 1.55
N ALA A 483 -25.52 -2.32 1.40
CA ALA A 483 -25.63 -1.17 2.30
C ALA A 483 -25.87 -1.56 3.76
N ILE A 484 -26.56 -2.68 4.01
CA ILE A 484 -26.76 -3.23 5.37
C ILE A 484 -25.42 -3.71 5.96
N LEU A 485 -24.53 -4.26 5.14
CA LEU A 485 -23.21 -4.72 5.57
C LEU A 485 -22.22 -3.55 5.79
N ILE A 486 -22.27 -2.53 4.94
CA ILE A 486 -21.43 -1.32 5.04
C ILE A 486 -21.79 -0.55 6.33
N PHE A 487 -23.04 -0.09 6.42
CA PHE A 487 -23.53 0.72 7.52
C PHE A 487 -23.98 -0.13 8.72
N ARG A 488 -23.41 -1.34 8.90
CA ARG A 488 -23.79 -2.32 9.94
C ARG A 488 -23.66 -1.77 11.36
N ASP A 489 -22.70 -0.87 11.54
CA ASP A 489 -22.37 -0.17 12.78
C ASP A 489 -22.40 1.34 12.52
N GLN A 490 -21.47 1.83 11.68
CA GLN A 490 -21.30 3.25 11.34
C GLN A 490 -22.54 3.91 10.71
N THR A 491 -22.58 5.24 10.76
CA THR A 491 -23.65 6.08 10.17
C THR A 491 -23.19 6.75 8.87
N LEU A 492 -24.16 7.18 8.05
CA LEU A 492 -23.86 7.96 6.84
C LEU A 492 -23.02 9.21 7.14
N ALA A 493 -23.30 9.91 8.25
CA ALA A 493 -22.53 11.08 8.67
C ALA A 493 -21.08 10.71 9.02
N GLY A 494 -20.87 9.63 9.77
CA GLY A 494 -19.53 9.14 10.13
C GLY A 494 -18.69 8.77 8.92
N GLU A 495 -19.24 7.98 7.98
CA GLU A 495 -18.52 7.55 6.78
C GLU A 495 -18.21 8.70 5.81
N VAL A 496 -19.13 9.66 5.66
CA VAL A 496 -18.88 10.86 4.84
C VAL A 496 -17.77 11.71 5.44
N GLN A 497 -17.77 11.95 6.76
CA GLN A 497 -16.71 12.68 7.45
C GLN A 497 -15.36 11.96 7.37
N ALA A 498 -15.33 10.64 7.60
CA ALA A 498 -14.13 9.81 7.45
C ALA A 498 -13.59 9.89 6.00
N SER A 499 -14.46 9.75 5.00
CA SER A 499 -14.10 9.85 3.58
C SER A 499 -13.56 11.23 3.19
N MET A 500 -14.12 12.31 3.76
CA MET A 500 -13.60 13.67 3.57
C MET A 500 -12.21 13.83 4.20
N LEU A 501 -12.00 13.35 5.43
CA LEU A 501 -10.72 13.44 6.12
C LEU A 501 -9.62 12.64 5.42
N LYS A 502 -9.91 11.42 4.97
CA LYS A 502 -8.98 10.58 4.18
C LYS A 502 -8.53 11.28 2.89
N ARG A 503 -9.44 11.97 2.20
CA ARG A 503 -9.13 12.75 0.99
C ARG A 503 -8.28 13.99 1.30
N ALA A 504 -8.61 14.73 2.35
CA ALA A 504 -7.91 15.97 2.73
C ALA A 504 -6.49 15.72 3.26
N VAL A 505 -6.29 14.65 4.04
CA VAL A 505 -4.99 14.25 4.62
C VAL A 505 -4.15 13.42 3.63
N GLY A 506 -4.81 12.73 2.71
CA GLY A 506 -4.18 11.93 1.66
C GLY A 506 -3.38 10.71 2.18
N PRO A 507 -2.72 9.96 1.28
CA PRO A 507 -2.61 10.20 -0.16
C PRO A 507 -3.95 9.97 -0.89
N SER A 508 -4.32 10.92 -1.77
CA SER A 508 -5.54 10.84 -2.59
C SER A 508 -5.25 11.45 -3.97
N LEU A 509 -4.80 10.62 -4.91
CA LEU A 509 -4.46 11.03 -6.27
C LEU A 509 -5.70 11.13 -7.17
N SER A 510 -5.59 11.93 -8.23
CA SER A 510 -6.66 12.18 -9.19
C SER A 510 -6.78 11.06 -10.22
N TRP A 511 -7.82 11.12 -11.05
CA TRP A 511 -8.06 10.10 -12.08
C TRP A 511 -6.95 10.11 -13.16
N PHE A 512 -6.53 11.28 -13.62
CA PHE A 512 -5.46 11.46 -14.62
C PHE A 512 -4.06 11.03 -14.12
N ASP A 513 -3.88 10.86 -12.80
CA ASP A 513 -2.64 10.38 -12.19
C ASP A 513 -2.41 8.86 -12.36
N GLU A 514 -3.28 8.17 -13.11
CA GLU A 514 -3.16 6.72 -13.37
C GLU A 514 -1.83 6.34 -14.05
N HIS A 515 -1.22 7.26 -14.78
CA HIS A 515 0.12 7.07 -15.36
C HIS A 515 1.18 6.70 -14.32
N ILE A 516 1.06 7.19 -13.07
CA ILE A 516 1.99 6.91 -11.97
C ILE A 516 2.01 5.41 -11.61
N ARG A 517 0.90 4.69 -11.80
CA ARG A 517 0.86 3.23 -11.59
C ARG A 517 1.79 2.49 -12.57
N TYR A 518 1.81 2.94 -13.81
CA TYR A 518 2.65 2.37 -14.87
C TYR A 518 4.10 2.87 -14.78
N GLU A 519 4.33 4.11 -14.34
CA GLU A 519 5.68 4.61 -14.05
C GLU A 519 6.35 3.75 -12.96
N ARG A 520 5.65 3.52 -11.83
CA ARG A 520 6.11 2.65 -10.74
C ARG A 520 6.41 1.22 -11.20
N LEU A 521 5.60 0.68 -12.12
CA LEU A 521 5.83 -0.63 -12.74
C LEU A 521 7.15 -0.68 -13.53
N PHE A 522 7.58 0.43 -14.13
CA PHE A 522 8.84 0.55 -14.87
C PHE A 522 10.03 1.09 -14.03
N MET A 523 9.84 1.40 -12.74
CA MET A 523 10.95 1.65 -11.83
C MET A 523 11.73 0.36 -11.51
N ALA A 524 13.02 0.48 -11.22
CA ALA A 524 13.85 -0.62 -10.73
C ALA A 524 13.70 -0.74 -9.20
N SER A 525 12.57 -1.29 -8.77
CA SER A 525 12.14 -1.45 -7.37
C SER A 525 11.35 -2.76 -7.20
N PRO A 526 11.02 -3.22 -5.97
CA PRO A 526 10.10 -4.35 -5.76
C PRO A 526 8.71 -4.11 -6.38
N ASP A 527 8.26 -2.85 -6.47
CA ASP A 527 7.00 -2.48 -7.12
C ASP A 527 7.04 -2.63 -8.64
N GLY A 528 8.22 -2.44 -9.26
CA GLY A 528 8.48 -2.70 -10.67
C GLY A 528 9.30 -3.95 -10.93
N SER A 529 9.21 -4.98 -10.08
CA SER A 529 10.03 -6.19 -10.18
C SER A 529 9.75 -7.03 -11.43
N VAL A 530 10.66 -7.95 -11.77
CA VAL A 530 10.55 -8.82 -12.96
C VAL A 530 9.19 -9.52 -13.03
N ALA A 531 8.74 -10.10 -11.92
CA ALA A 531 7.47 -10.81 -11.81
C ALA A 531 6.26 -9.87 -12.05
N ARG A 532 6.21 -8.73 -11.35
CA ARG A 532 5.10 -7.76 -11.49
C ARG A 532 5.04 -7.15 -12.90
N ARG A 533 6.18 -6.84 -13.52
CA ARG A 533 6.24 -6.38 -14.91
C ARG A 533 5.68 -7.43 -15.86
N PHE A 534 6.16 -8.67 -15.73
CA PHE A 534 5.73 -9.75 -16.61
C PHE A 534 4.22 -10.00 -16.50
N ALA A 535 3.68 -10.08 -15.28
CA ALA A 535 2.25 -10.24 -14.99
C ALA A 535 1.36 -9.27 -15.79
N VAL A 536 1.65 -7.97 -15.68
CA VAL A 536 0.86 -6.90 -16.30
C VAL A 536 1.07 -6.84 -17.80
N LEU A 537 2.32 -6.93 -18.27
CA LEU A 537 2.61 -6.87 -19.70
C LEU A 537 2.03 -8.09 -20.45
N ALA A 538 2.10 -9.28 -19.86
CA ALA A 538 1.54 -10.50 -20.44
C ALA A 538 0.01 -10.42 -20.54
N LEU A 539 -0.65 -9.83 -19.53
CA LEU A 539 -2.08 -9.56 -19.55
C LEU A 539 -2.47 -8.56 -20.66
N VAL A 540 -1.71 -7.45 -20.79
CA VAL A 540 -1.93 -6.45 -21.85
C VAL A 540 -1.69 -7.04 -23.25
N LEU A 541 -0.67 -7.88 -23.42
CA LEU A 541 -0.41 -8.59 -24.68
C LEU A 541 -1.52 -9.60 -25.01
N ALA A 542 -1.98 -10.37 -24.02
CA ALA A 542 -3.08 -11.33 -24.18
C ALA A 542 -4.39 -10.62 -24.56
N LEU A 543 -4.69 -9.48 -23.94
CA LEU A 543 -5.82 -8.62 -24.28
C LEU A 543 -5.66 -8.06 -25.71
N GLY A 544 -4.50 -7.48 -26.03
CA GLY A 544 -4.22 -6.86 -27.33
C GLY A 544 -4.36 -7.83 -28.52
N VAL A 545 -3.79 -9.03 -28.43
CA VAL A 545 -3.93 -10.04 -29.51
C VAL A 545 -5.35 -10.59 -29.62
N THR A 546 -6.07 -10.71 -28.49
CA THR A 546 -7.47 -11.14 -28.44
C THR A 546 -8.39 -10.10 -29.10
N VAL A 547 -8.17 -8.81 -28.83
CA VAL A 547 -8.87 -7.70 -29.49
C VAL A 547 -8.52 -7.64 -30.98
N ALA A 548 -7.24 -7.65 -31.35
CA ALA A 548 -6.80 -7.54 -32.74
C ALA A 548 -7.34 -8.69 -33.63
N MET A 549 -7.36 -9.93 -33.12
CA MET A 549 -7.96 -11.07 -33.84
C MET A 549 -9.49 -10.96 -33.91
N SER A 550 -10.13 -10.46 -32.84
CA SER A 550 -11.59 -10.24 -32.82
C SER A 550 -12.05 -9.16 -33.78
N LEU A 551 -11.28 -8.08 -33.94
CA LEU A 551 -11.53 -7.04 -34.94
C LEU A 551 -11.29 -7.59 -36.36
N ARG A 552 -10.11 -8.20 -36.61
CA ARG A 552 -9.71 -8.67 -37.95
C ARG A 552 -10.62 -9.78 -38.54
N LYS A 553 -11.33 -10.53 -37.70
CA LYS A 553 -12.20 -11.66 -38.13
C LYS A 553 -13.64 -11.59 -37.62
N GLY A 554 -14.03 -10.50 -36.97
CA GLY A 554 -15.29 -10.39 -36.21
C GLY A 554 -15.40 -11.30 -34.96
N ARG A 555 -14.62 -12.39 -34.91
CA ARG A 555 -14.53 -13.36 -33.81
C ARG A 555 -13.21 -14.14 -33.88
N ILE A 556 -12.74 -14.64 -32.75
CA ILE A 556 -11.66 -15.64 -32.71
C ILE A 556 -12.24 -17.01 -33.17
N PRO A 557 -11.66 -17.67 -34.19
CA PRO A 557 -12.15 -18.98 -34.66
C PRO A 557 -12.22 -20.03 -33.54
N GLY A 558 -13.32 -20.79 -33.49
CA GLY A 558 -13.53 -21.83 -32.47
C GLY A 558 -13.95 -21.36 -31.08
N THR A 559 -14.08 -20.03 -30.86
CA THR A 559 -14.60 -19.45 -29.61
C THR A 559 -16.08 -19.07 -29.71
N ALA A 560 -16.77 -19.01 -28.57
CA ALA A 560 -18.12 -18.49 -28.45
C ALA A 560 -18.08 -16.96 -28.36
N THR A 561 -18.73 -16.27 -29.31
CA THR A 561 -18.61 -14.82 -29.51
C THR A 561 -19.13 -13.99 -28.33
N GLY A 562 -20.28 -14.34 -27.76
CA GLY A 562 -20.87 -13.64 -26.63
C GLY A 562 -20.00 -13.69 -25.38
N PRO A 563 -19.54 -14.88 -24.93
CA PRO A 563 -18.64 -15.00 -23.78
C PRO A 563 -17.26 -14.36 -23.98
N SER A 564 -16.60 -14.58 -25.13
CA SER A 564 -15.25 -14.06 -25.34
C SER A 564 -15.20 -12.53 -25.43
N ARG A 565 -16.17 -11.91 -26.12
CA ARG A 565 -16.32 -10.43 -26.13
C ARG A 565 -16.59 -9.85 -24.75
N ARG A 566 -17.31 -10.58 -23.89
CA ARG A 566 -17.64 -10.10 -22.52
C ARG A 566 -16.43 -10.14 -21.59
N ILE A 567 -15.60 -11.19 -21.58
CA ILE A 567 -14.34 -11.16 -20.80
C ILE A 567 -13.43 -10.02 -21.26
N VAL A 568 -13.27 -9.83 -22.58
CA VAL A 568 -12.49 -8.71 -23.15
C VAL A 568 -13.05 -7.35 -22.70
N GLY A 569 -14.37 -7.16 -22.76
CA GLY A 569 -15.03 -5.94 -22.31
C GLY A 569 -14.84 -5.67 -20.82
N ILE A 570 -14.95 -6.71 -19.97
CA ILE A 570 -14.71 -6.60 -18.52
C ILE A 570 -13.29 -6.13 -18.27
N THR A 571 -12.28 -6.76 -18.89
CA THR A 571 -10.87 -6.39 -18.68
C THR A 571 -10.59 -4.94 -19.10
N ILE A 572 -11.10 -4.50 -20.26
CA ILE A 572 -10.95 -3.11 -20.72
C ILE A 572 -11.60 -2.14 -19.73
N ILE A 573 -12.84 -2.39 -19.31
CA ILE A 573 -13.54 -1.52 -18.37
C ILE A 573 -12.87 -1.55 -16.98
N SER A 574 -12.31 -2.69 -16.55
CA SER A 574 -11.56 -2.80 -15.28
C SER A 574 -10.28 -1.95 -15.30
N PHE A 575 -9.55 -1.92 -16.41
CA PHE A 575 -8.39 -1.02 -16.58
C PHE A 575 -8.81 0.45 -16.55
N VAL A 576 -9.94 0.82 -17.18
CA VAL A 576 -10.47 2.19 -17.12
C VAL A 576 -11.04 2.53 -15.73
N ALA A 577 -11.61 1.58 -15.01
CA ALA A 577 -12.14 1.77 -13.66
C ALA A 577 -11.03 1.99 -12.61
N MET A 578 -9.91 1.27 -12.74
CA MET A 578 -8.69 1.46 -11.93
C MET A 578 -8.19 2.91 -11.93
N MET A 579 -8.46 3.65 -13.02
CA MET A 579 -8.17 5.08 -13.12
C MET A 579 -8.77 5.91 -11.96
N PHE A 580 -9.91 5.51 -11.40
CA PHE A 580 -10.56 6.26 -10.31
C PHE A 580 -10.13 5.83 -8.89
N THR A 581 -9.20 4.87 -8.72
CA THR A 581 -8.67 4.54 -7.38
C THR A 581 -7.78 5.67 -6.85
N PRO A 582 -7.92 6.07 -5.57
CA PRO A 582 -7.15 7.17 -4.98
C PRO A 582 -5.66 6.88 -4.78
N THR A 583 -5.23 5.61 -4.90
CA THR A 583 -3.84 5.20 -4.72
C THR A 583 -3.32 4.39 -5.93
N LYS A 584 -2.13 4.76 -6.42
CA LYS A 584 -1.59 4.35 -7.72
C LYS A 584 -0.46 3.30 -7.58
N TRP A 585 -0.71 2.22 -6.86
CA TRP A 585 0.28 1.16 -6.61
C TRP A 585 0.20 0.00 -7.60
N THR A 586 1.32 -0.71 -7.81
CA THR A 586 1.38 -1.85 -8.75
C THR A 586 0.81 -3.14 -8.18
N HIS A 587 0.80 -3.32 -6.85
CA HIS A 587 0.15 -4.46 -6.21
C HIS A 587 -1.37 -4.55 -6.53
N HIS A 588 -2.02 -3.44 -6.92
CA HIS A 588 -3.43 -3.41 -7.31
C HIS A 588 -3.73 -4.19 -8.60
N PHE A 589 -2.72 -4.58 -9.39
CA PHE A 589 -2.94 -5.40 -10.59
C PHE A 589 -3.38 -6.84 -10.26
N GLY A 590 -3.32 -7.29 -8.99
CA GLY A 590 -3.84 -8.59 -8.54
C GLY A 590 -5.33 -8.81 -8.86
N VAL A 591 -6.14 -7.73 -8.89
CA VAL A 591 -7.57 -7.80 -9.30
C VAL A 591 -7.79 -8.48 -10.66
N PHE A 592 -6.78 -8.52 -11.52
CA PHE A 592 -6.85 -9.15 -12.83
C PHE A 592 -6.49 -10.64 -12.85
N ALA A 593 -5.98 -11.26 -11.78
CA ALA A 593 -5.52 -12.65 -11.81
C ALA A 593 -6.62 -13.62 -12.27
N GLY A 594 -7.86 -13.40 -11.82
CA GLY A 594 -9.03 -14.16 -12.27
C GLY A 594 -9.34 -14.00 -13.77
N LEU A 595 -9.05 -12.83 -14.36
CA LEU A 595 -9.24 -12.55 -15.80
C LEU A 595 -8.05 -12.99 -16.65
N ALA A 596 -6.85 -13.08 -16.07
CA ALA A 596 -5.60 -13.37 -16.76
C ALA A 596 -5.58 -14.78 -17.36
N GLY A 597 -6.00 -15.80 -16.61
CA GLY A 597 -6.10 -17.17 -17.11
C GLY A 597 -7.05 -17.30 -18.32
N PRO A 598 -8.31 -16.84 -18.22
CA PRO A 598 -9.26 -16.80 -19.34
C PRO A 598 -8.76 -16.04 -20.57
N LEU A 599 -8.09 -14.89 -20.39
CA LEU A 599 -7.47 -14.15 -21.51
C LEU A 599 -6.27 -14.91 -22.11
N GLY A 600 -5.45 -15.56 -21.29
CA GLY A 600 -4.39 -16.45 -21.76
C GLY A 600 -4.92 -17.58 -22.63
N ALA A 601 -6.06 -18.18 -22.25
CA ALA A 601 -6.74 -19.20 -23.04
C ALA A 601 -7.21 -18.68 -24.41
N LEU A 602 -7.80 -17.47 -24.45
CA LEU A 602 -8.25 -16.82 -25.68
C LEU A 602 -7.08 -16.42 -26.59
N ALA A 603 -6.02 -15.84 -26.02
CA ALA A 603 -4.82 -15.46 -26.74
C ALA A 603 -4.11 -16.67 -27.36
N ALA A 604 -3.98 -17.76 -26.61
CA ALA A 604 -3.43 -19.02 -27.11
C ALA A 604 -4.24 -19.56 -28.30
N VAL A 605 -5.57 -19.60 -28.21
CA VAL A 605 -6.44 -20.02 -29.33
C VAL A 605 -6.31 -19.06 -30.52
N ALA A 606 -6.24 -17.75 -30.30
CA ALA A 606 -6.10 -16.74 -31.34
C ALA A 606 -4.81 -16.84 -32.16
N VAL A 607 -3.72 -17.37 -31.59
CA VAL A 607 -2.41 -17.50 -32.27
C VAL A 607 -2.15 -18.91 -32.83
N THR A 608 -3.00 -19.91 -32.54
CA THR A 608 -2.91 -21.24 -33.19
C THR A 608 -2.82 -21.14 -34.71
N ALA A 609 -2.16 -22.09 -35.37
CA ALA A 609 -2.08 -22.12 -36.84
C ALA A 609 -3.47 -22.13 -37.54
N ALA A 610 -4.49 -22.68 -36.89
CA ALA A 610 -5.87 -22.65 -37.38
C ALA A 610 -6.48 -21.23 -37.36
N ALA A 611 -6.21 -20.43 -36.32
CA ALA A 611 -6.67 -19.06 -36.22
C ALA A 611 -5.77 -18.08 -37.00
N MET A 612 -4.46 -18.17 -36.86
CA MET A 612 -3.45 -17.31 -37.47
C MET A 612 -2.60 -18.10 -38.48
N ARG A 613 -3.18 -18.35 -39.67
CA ARG A 613 -2.55 -19.18 -40.73
C ARG A 613 -1.11 -18.76 -41.04
N SER A 614 -0.91 -17.55 -41.53
CA SER A 614 0.40 -16.97 -41.90
C SER A 614 1.47 -17.18 -40.83
N ARG A 615 2.49 -18.00 -41.14
CA ARG A 615 3.71 -18.19 -40.33
C ARG A 615 4.33 -16.87 -39.88
N ARG A 616 4.49 -15.91 -40.79
CA ARG A 616 5.02 -14.55 -40.52
C ARG A 616 4.42 -13.92 -39.27
N ASN A 617 3.09 -13.87 -39.18
CA ASN A 617 2.39 -13.19 -38.09
C ASN A 617 2.55 -13.96 -36.74
N ARG A 618 2.66 -15.29 -36.80
CA ARG A 618 2.97 -16.12 -35.62
C ARG A 618 4.40 -15.90 -35.13
N THR A 619 5.36 -15.75 -36.03
CA THR A 619 6.76 -15.40 -35.70
C THR A 619 6.86 -14.00 -35.09
N VAL A 620 6.13 -13.01 -35.63
CA VAL A 620 6.03 -11.67 -34.99
C VAL A 620 5.46 -11.76 -33.57
N TYR A 621 4.40 -12.54 -33.34
CA TYR A 621 3.87 -12.71 -31.98
C TYR A 621 4.89 -13.36 -31.03
N ALA A 622 5.65 -14.36 -31.50
CA ALA A 622 6.73 -14.95 -30.71
C ALA A 622 7.83 -13.92 -30.37
N ALA A 623 8.21 -13.03 -31.30
CA ALA A 623 9.12 -11.93 -31.03
C ALA A 623 8.56 -10.93 -30.01
N VAL A 624 7.26 -10.59 -30.07
CA VAL A 624 6.64 -9.68 -29.09
C VAL A 624 6.61 -10.32 -27.69
N VAL A 625 6.39 -11.63 -27.58
CA VAL A 625 6.52 -12.36 -26.30
C VAL A 625 7.96 -12.32 -25.79
N LEU A 626 8.96 -12.52 -26.66
CA LEU A 626 10.38 -12.44 -26.28
C LEU A 626 10.79 -11.03 -25.82
N PHE A 627 10.33 -9.99 -26.53
CA PHE A 627 10.55 -8.59 -26.16
C PHE A 627 9.96 -8.26 -24.79
N LEU A 628 8.75 -8.75 -24.52
CA LEU A 628 8.05 -8.60 -23.25
C LEU A 628 8.83 -9.24 -22.10
N VAL A 629 9.35 -10.46 -22.29
CA VAL A 629 10.20 -11.12 -21.29
C VAL A 629 11.51 -10.34 -21.11
N ALA A 630 12.14 -9.85 -22.19
CA ALA A 630 13.34 -9.00 -22.11
C ALA A 630 13.11 -7.71 -21.29
N LEU A 631 12.01 -7.01 -21.54
CA LEU A 631 11.60 -5.79 -20.84
C LEU A 631 11.21 -6.04 -19.37
N SER A 632 10.68 -7.22 -19.06
CA SER A 632 10.40 -7.65 -17.69
C SER A 632 11.70 -7.92 -16.92
N PHE A 633 12.65 -8.63 -17.53
CA PHE A 633 13.98 -8.89 -16.97
C PHE A 633 14.91 -7.66 -16.90
N ALA A 634 14.51 -6.51 -17.47
CA ALA A 634 15.19 -5.22 -17.30
C ALA A 634 14.84 -4.55 -15.95
N SER A 635 14.80 -5.35 -14.87
CA SER A 635 14.47 -4.92 -13.50
C SER A 635 15.12 -5.81 -12.45
N VAL A 636 14.90 -5.49 -11.18
CA VAL A 636 15.32 -6.32 -10.04
C VAL A 636 14.36 -7.48 -9.79
N ASN A 637 14.89 -8.60 -9.27
CA ASN A 637 14.08 -9.70 -8.73
C ASN A 637 13.66 -9.41 -7.27
N GLY A 638 13.24 -8.17 -7.02
CA GLY A 638 13.01 -7.62 -5.69
C GLY A 638 11.62 -7.92 -5.17
N TRP A 639 11.55 -8.28 -3.90
CA TRP A 639 10.32 -8.55 -3.15
C TRP A 639 10.18 -7.58 -1.97
N TRP A 640 8.99 -7.47 -1.39
CA TRP A 640 8.74 -6.48 -0.34
C TRP A 640 9.23 -6.93 1.04
N TYR A 641 9.89 -6.00 1.75
CA TYR A 641 10.34 -6.14 3.14
C TYR A 641 11.11 -7.47 3.37
N VAL A 642 10.75 -8.23 4.41
CA VAL A 642 11.41 -9.49 4.80
C VAL A 642 11.32 -10.61 3.74
N SER A 643 10.39 -10.50 2.78
CA SER A 643 10.30 -11.46 1.66
C SER A 643 11.47 -11.35 0.67
N ASN A 644 12.29 -10.29 0.76
CA ASN A 644 13.47 -10.08 -0.10
C ASN A 644 14.73 -10.78 0.44
N PHE A 645 14.69 -11.38 1.63
CA PHE A 645 15.87 -11.93 2.30
C PHE A 645 16.41 -13.15 1.56
N GLY A 646 17.63 -13.03 1.02
CA GLY A 646 18.33 -14.11 0.31
C GLY A 646 17.95 -14.29 -1.15
N VAL A 647 17.02 -13.48 -1.69
CA VAL A 647 16.51 -13.70 -3.04
C VAL A 647 17.57 -13.38 -4.12
N PRO A 648 17.85 -14.30 -5.06
CA PRO A 648 18.81 -14.07 -6.15
C PRO A 648 18.44 -12.83 -6.97
N TRP A 649 19.38 -11.90 -7.14
CA TRP A 649 19.18 -10.62 -7.83
C TRP A 649 18.07 -9.71 -7.24
N SER A 650 17.76 -9.87 -5.95
CA SER A 650 16.87 -8.98 -5.15
C SER A 650 17.05 -7.48 -5.40
N ASN A 651 18.30 -7.02 -5.53
CA ASN A 651 18.67 -5.61 -5.69
C ASN A 651 19.44 -5.30 -7.00
N ALA A 652 19.51 -6.26 -7.95
CA ALA A 652 20.28 -6.15 -9.19
C ALA A 652 19.50 -6.76 -10.38
N PHE A 653 19.93 -6.54 -11.62
CA PHE A 653 19.26 -7.16 -12.77
C PHE A 653 19.73 -8.62 -12.93
N PRO A 654 18.82 -9.59 -13.17
CA PRO A 654 19.19 -10.99 -13.42
C PRO A 654 20.15 -11.16 -14.61
N ALA A 655 21.26 -11.86 -14.36
CA ALA A 655 22.37 -11.97 -15.31
C ALA A 655 23.16 -13.27 -15.11
N TRP A 656 23.63 -13.84 -16.23
CA TRP A 656 24.59 -14.94 -16.27
C TRP A 656 25.65 -14.58 -17.33
N HIS A 657 26.81 -14.06 -16.89
CA HIS A 657 27.82 -13.36 -17.68
C HIS A 657 27.32 -12.06 -18.36
N TYR A 658 26.17 -12.12 -19.04
CA TYR A 658 25.42 -10.99 -19.58
C TYR A 658 24.03 -10.90 -18.91
N ALA A 659 23.41 -9.72 -18.93
CA ALA A 659 22.05 -9.54 -18.42
C ALA A 659 21.04 -10.31 -19.28
N PHE A 660 20.06 -10.97 -18.64
CA PHE A 660 19.04 -11.73 -19.36
C PHE A 660 18.23 -10.84 -20.31
N ALA A 661 17.93 -9.61 -19.91
CA ALA A 661 17.29 -8.60 -20.76
C ALA A 661 18.03 -8.40 -22.10
N THR A 662 19.37 -8.30 -22.08
CA THR A 662 20.19 -8.12 -23.28
C THR A 662 20.16 -9.36 -24.18
N ALA A 663 20.30 -10.56 -23.60
CA ALA A 663 20.26 -11.81 -24.35
C ALA A 663 18.89 -12.05 -25.01
N LEU A 664 17.80 -11.79 -24.28
CA LEU A 664 16.43 -11.91 -24.76
C LEU A 664 16.09 -10.84 -25.81
N LEU A 665 16.65 -9.63 -25.70
CA LEU A 665 16.52 -8.59 -26.73
C LEU A 665 17.28 -8.98 -28.01
N GLY A 666 18.48 -9.56 -27.91
CA GLY A 666 19.18 -10.15 -29.06
C GLY A 666 18.36 -11.25 -29.74
N LEU A 667 17.80 -12.17 -28.96
CA LEU A 667 16.92 -13.23 -29.48
C LEU A 667 15.62 -12.66 -30.09
N THR A 668 15.07 -11.58 -29.54
CA THR A 668 13.95 -10.84 -30.12
C THR A 668 14.29 -10.34 -31.52
N VAL A 669 15.45 -9.69 -31.70
CA VAL A 669 15.90 -9.19 -33.01
C VAL A 669 16.08 -10.34 -34.00
N LEU A 670 16.66 -11.47 -33.59
CA LEU A 670 16.80 -12.66 -34.45
C LEU A 670 15.44 -13.22 -34.92
N VAL A 671 14.44 -13.27 -34.03
CA VAL A 671 13.08 -13.73 -34.38
C VAL A 671 12.33 -12.68 -35.23
N LEU A 672 12.60 -11.39 -35.07
CA LEU A 672 12.11 -10.34 -35.97
C LEU A 672 12.74 -10.43 -37.37
N LEU A 673 14.04 -10.72 -37.47
CA LEU A 673 14.70 -10.96 -38.76
C LEU A 673 14.13 -12.20 -39.46
N LEU A 674 13.85 -13.29 -38.73
CA LEU A 674 13.13 -14.45 -39.27
C LEU A 674 11.69 -14.12 -39.68
N ALA A 675 11.00 -13.23 -38.96
CA ALA A 675 9.67 -12.76 -39.36
C ALA A 675 9.73 -11.87 -40.61
N ALA A 676 10.77 -11.05 -40.78
CA ALA A 676 11.02 -10.27 -41.99
C ALA A 676 11.36 -11.18 -43.18
N TRP A 677 12.16 -12.23 -42.97
CA TRP A 677 12.41 -13.25 -43.99
C TRP A 677 11.10 -13.92 -44.46
N PHE A 678 10.21 -14.31 -43.53
CA PHE A 678 8.86 -14.79 -43.86
C PHE A 678 7.88 -13.71 -44.37
N HIS A 679 8.34 -12.46 -44.53
CA HIS A 679 7.60 -11.42 -45.27
C HIS A 679 7.97 -11.41 -46.75
N PHE A 680 9.25 -11.60 -47.07
CA PHE A 680 9.77 -11.57 -48.44
C PHE A 680 9.70 -12.95 -49.13
N VAL A 681 9.95 -14.03 -48.38
CA VAL A 681 9.84 -15.40 -48.87
C VAL A 681 8.51 -16.00 -48.42
N ALA A 682 7.67 -16.40 -49.38
CA ALA A 682 6.42 -17.10 -49.12
C ALA A 682 6.69 -18.54 -48.62
N PRO A 683 6.44 -18.88 -47.34
CA PRO A 683 6.77 -20.21 -46.83
C PRO A 683 5.58 -21.17 -47.04
N ASP A 684 5.86 -22.47 -47.24
CA ASP A 684 4.87 -23.57 -47.17
C ASP A 684 4.06 -23.46 -45.86
N ASP A 685 2.88 -22.83 -45.86
CA ASP A 685 2.11 -22.57 -44.63
C ASP A 685 1.50 -23.86 -44.02
N GLY A 686 1.63 -24.99 -44.73
CA GLY A 686 1.13 -26.32 -44.38
C GLY A 686 1.76 -26.97 -43.14
N PRO A 687 1.26 -28.16 -42.75
CA PRO A 687 1.70 -28.87 -41.55
C PRO A 687 3.17 -29.36 -41.67
N PRO A 688 3.89 -29.48 -40.53
CA PRO A 688 5.27 -29.96 -40.53
C PRO A 688 5.35 -31.42 -41.02
N LYS A 689 6.18 -31.66 -42.04
CA LYS A 689 6.30 -32.94 -42.76
C LYS A 689 6.91 -34.10 -41.95
N THR A 690 7.36 -33.88 -40.70
CA THR A 690 8.02 -34.90 -39.85
C THR A 690 7.38 -35.00 -38.45
N ARG A 691 7.38 -36.20 -37.85
CA ARG A 691 6.85 -36.44 -36.48
C ARG A 691 7.54 -35.58 -35.41
N TRP A 692 8.85 -35.40 -35.53
CA TRP A 692 9.62 -34.50 -34.64
C TRP A 692 9.25 -33.03 -34.86
N GLY A 693 9.13 -32.60 -36.13
CA GLY A 693 8.66 -31.26 -36.47
C GLY A 693 7.24 -30.98 -35.96
N ALA A 694 6.34 -31.97 -35.96
CA ALA A 694 5.01 -31.86 -35.36
C ALA A 694 5.04 -31.68 -33.84
N ARG A 695 5.90 -32.42 -33.12
CA ARG A 695 6.10 -32.27 -31.67
C ARG A 695 6.69 -30.90 -31.32
N LEU A 696 7.78 -30.49 -31.98
CA LEU A 696 8.38 -29.16 -31.79
C LEU A 696 7.39 -28.04 -32.12
N ALA A 697 6.66 -28.15 -33.23
CA ALA A 697 5.68 -27.15 -33.64
C ALA A 697 4.53 -27.02 -32.63
N GLY A 698 4.10 -28.11 -31.97
CA GLY A 698 3.08 -28.05 -30.91
C GLY A 698 3.53 -27.24 -29.68
N ILE A 699 4.82 -27.32 -29.32
CA ILE A 699 5.42 -26.55 -28.23
C ILE A 699 5.62 -25.09 -28.68
N ILE A 700 6.31 -24.88 -29.81
CA ILE A 700 6.69 -23.55 -30.32
C ILE A 700 5.48 -22.69 -30.73
N GLN A 701 4.33 -23.30 -31.06
CA GLN A 701 3.07 -22.57 -31.30
C GLN A 701 2.48 -21.89 -30.06
N SER A 702 3.05 -22.10 -28.87
CA SER A 702 2.52 -21.62 -27.59
C SER A 702 3.50 -20.70 -26.84
N PRO A 703 4.08 -19.65 -27.46
CA PRO A 703 5.17 -18.87 -26.85
C PRO A 703 4.78 -18.21 -25.52
N LEU A 704 3.53 -17.74 -25.38
CA LEU A 704 3.03 -17.18 -24.12
C LEU A 704 2.93 -18.25 -23.00
N ALA A 705 2.65 -19.51 -23.34
CA ALA A 705 2.70 -20.62 -22.37
C ALA A 705 4.13 -20.86 -21.88
N ILE A 706 5.10 -20.86 -22.80
CA ILE A 706 6.52 -21.06 -22.48
C ILE A 706 7.01 -19.91 -21.57
N ALA A 707 6.71 -18.66 -21.94
CA ALA A 707 7.10 -17.49 -21.16
C ALA A 707 6.47 -17.49 -19.75
N THR A 708 5.16 -17.73 -19.64
CA THR A 708 4.48 -17.74 -18.33
C THR A 708 4.99 -18.83 -17.40
N TRP A 709 5.18 -20.07 -17.90
CA TRP A 709 5.73 -21.14 -17.07
C TRP A 709 7.22 -20.96 -16.76
N ALA A 710 8.01 -20.33 -17.64
CA ALA A 710 9.39 -19.96 -17.33
C ALA A 710 9.47 -18.93 -16.19
N LEU A 711 8.56 -17.95 -16.14
CA LEU A 711 8.51 -16.99 -15.03
C LEU A 711 7.99 -17.62 -13.74
N VAL A 712 6.93 -18.44 -13.78
CA VAL A 712 6.44 -19.18 -12.60
C VAL A 712 7.54 -20.06 -12.00
N VAL A 713 8.32 -20.76 -12.83
CA VAL A 713 9.47 -21.55 -12.36
C VAL A 713 10.58 -20.65 -11.81
N PHE A 714 10.88 -19.52 -12.45
CA PHE A 714 11.88 -18.55 -11.96
C PHE A 714 11.50 -17.96 -10.60
N GLU A 715 10.24 -17.60 -10.40
CA GLU A 715 9.71 -17.04 -9.13
C GLU A 715 9.76 -18.09 -8.01
N VAL A 716 9.20 -19.28 -8.25
CA VAL A 716 9.19 -20.39 -7.28
C VAL A 716 10.60 -20.84 -6.93
N ALA A 717 11.49 -20.96 -7.92
CA ALA A 717 12.89 -21.31 -7.68
C ALA A 717 13.64 -20.21 -6.93
N SER A 718 13.39 -18.92 -7.24
CA SER A 718 14.06 -17.79 -6.57
C SER A 718 13.78 -17.77 -5.07
N LEU A 719 12.53 -17.95 -4.65
CA LEU A 719 12.18 -17.94 -3.23
C LEU A 719 12.49 -19.27 -2.52
N THR A 720 12.41 -20.40 -3.23
CA THR A 720 12.86 -21.70 -2.70
C THR A 720 14.37 -21.68 -2.42
N LEU A 721 15.16 -21.12 -3.34
CA LEU A 721 16.61 -20.95 -3.17
C LEU A 721 16.92 -19.93 -2.07
N ALA A 722 16.16 -18.83 -1.96
CA ALA A 722 16.29 -17.88 -0.86
C ALA A 722 16.08 -18.54 0.52
N MET A 723 15.16 -19.49 0.62
CA MET A 723 14.92 -20.27 1.85
C MET A 723 16.08 -21.21 2.19
N THR A 724 16.71 -21.85 1.19
CA THR A 724 17.85 -22.76 1.42
C THR A 724 19.14 -22.01 1.70
N ASP A 725 19.43 -20.96 0.93
CA ASP A 725 20.69 -20.22 0.99
C ASP A 725 20.80 -19.34 2.24
N GLN A 726 19.67 -18.95 2.83
CA GLN A 726 19.64 -18.29 4.14
C GLN A 726 19.83 -19.25 5.31
N TYR A 727 19.61 -20.55 5.17
CA TYR A 727 19.60 -21.46 6.32
C TYR A 727 20.99 -21.55 6.98
N PRO A 728 21.12 -21.36 8.32
CA PRO A 728 20.07 -21.39 9.35
C PRO A 728 19.59 -20.02 9.86
N ALA A 729 19.75 -18.91 9.12
CA ALA A 729 19.10 -17.63 9.41
C ALA A 729 17.59 -17.64 9.05
N TRP A 730 16.88 -16.57 9.39
CA TRP A 730 15.44 -16.42 9.14
C TRP A 730 15.11 -16.25 7.64
N SER A 731 14.04 -16.92 7.19
CA SER A 731 13.39 -16.69 5.90
C SER A 731 11.89 -16.96 6.01
N VAL A 732 11.08 -16.38 5.12
CA VAL A 732 9.60 -16.55 5.10
C VAL A 732 9.23 -18.04 5.08
N GLY A 733 9.85 -18.81 4.18
CA GLY A 733 9.63 -20.25 4.07
C GLY A 733 10.00 -21.02 5.34
N ARG A 734 11.18 -20.77 5.92
CA ARG A 734 11.60 -21.42 7.18
C ARG A 734 10.64 -21.08 8.32
N SER A 735 10.23 -19.81 8.43
CA SER A 735 9.28 -19.33 9.44
C SER A 735 7.90 -19.97 9.31
N ASN A 736 7.40 -20.13 8.08
CA ASN A 736 6.09 -20.73 7.81
C ASN A 736 6.10 -22.25 8.03
N LEU A 737 7.21 -22.94 7.75
CA LEU A 737 7.39 -24.36 8.09
C LEU A 737 7.56 -24.58 9.60
N GLN A 738 8.29 -23.71 10.29
CA GLN A 738 8.45 -23.76 11.76
C GLN A 738 7.16 -23.41 12.52
N ALA A 739 6.26 -22.61 11.93
CA ALA A 739 4.95 -22.37 12.51
C ALA A 739 4.09 -23.65 12.60
N LEU A 740 4.26 -24.62 11.69
CA LEU A 740 3.61 -25.93 11.79
C LEU A 740 4.11 -26.77 12.99
N THR A 741 5.33 -26.51 13.47
CA THR A 741 5.92 -27.17 14.65
C THR A 741 5.72 -26.37 15.94
N GLY A 742 4.82 -25.38 15.94
CA GLY A 742 4.46 -24.57 17.10
C GLY A 742 5.34 -23.33 17.32
N LYS A 743 6.35 -23.06 16.49
CA LYS A 743 7.18 -21.84 16.59
C LYS A 743 6.52 -20.68 15.85
N THR A 744 5.59 -20.00 16.52
CA THR A 744 4.67 -19.04 15.90
C THR A 744 5.14 -17.58 15.88
N CYS A 745 6.16 -17.21 16.65
CA CYS A 745 6.60 -15.82 16.83
C CYS A 745 7.29 -15.17 15.61
N GLY A 746 7.58 -15.97 14.57
CA GLY A 746 8.14 -15.50 13.32
C GLY A 746 9.55 -14.92 13.47
N LEU A 747 9.77 -13.69 13.01
CA LEU A 747 11.09 -13.04 13.02
C LEU A 747 11.63 -12.76 14.44
N ALA A 748 10.76 -12.73 15.46
CA ALA A 748 11.16 -12.45 16.83
C ALA A 748 12.10 -13.52 17.45
N GLU A 749 12.08 -14.75 16.93
CA GLU A 749 12.98 -15.84 17.38
C GLU A 749 14.45 -15.63 16.96
N ASP A 750 14.70 -14.87 15.88
CA ASP A 750 16.03 -14.69 15.28
C ASP A 750 16.61 -13.28 15.50
N VAL A 751 15.81 -12.32 15.99
CA VAL A 751 16.26 -10.94 16.26
C VAL A 751 16.85 -10.83 17.66
N LEU A 752 18.18 -10.86 17.74
CA LEU A 752 18.92 -10.65 18.98
C LEU A 752 18.93 -9.17 19.38
N VAL A 753 18.64 -8.87 20.66
CA VAL A 753 18.56 -7.50 21.20
C VAL A 753 19.44 -7.35 22.44
N GLU A 754 20.38 -6.41 22.41
CA GLU A 754 21.20 -6.03 23.59
C GLU A 754 20.39 -5.09 24.51
N GLN A 755 19.93 -5.60 25.67
CA GLN A 755 19.26 -4.76 26.67
C GLN A 755 20.21 -3.73 27.32
N ASP A 756 21.44 -4.14 27.65
CA ASP A 756 22.54 -3.24 28.05
C ASP A 756 23.77 -3.42 27.14
N PRO A 757 23.95 -2.54 26.13
CA PRO A 757 25.15 -2.48 25.28
C PRO A 757 26.46 -2.07 26.00
N SER A 758 26.45 -2.00 27.34
CA SER A 758 27.63 -1.79 28.19
C SER A 758 27.97 -2.95 29.14
N ALA A 759 27.13 -4.00 29.23
CA ALA A 759 27.47 -5.22 29.96
C ALA A 759 28.52 -6.07 29.20
N GLY A 760 28.39 -6.19 27.87
CA GLY A 760 29.29 -6.96 27.00
C GLY A 760 30.65 -6.30 26.71
N LEU A 761 31.18 -5.46 27.61
CA LEU A 761 32.42 -4.73 27.38
C LEU A 761 33.66 -5.54 27.77
N LEU A 762 34.43 -5.94 26.75
CA LEU A 762 35.74 -6.59 26.94
C LEU A 762 36.68 -5.72 27.80
N SER A 763 37.17 -6.29 28.89
CA SER A 763 38.24 -5.69 29.71
C SER A 763 39.59 -5.75 28.97
N PRO A 764 40.48 -4.75 29.13
CA PRO A 764 41.83 -4.81 28.58
C PRO A 764 42.68 -5.85 29.31
N VAL A 765 43.64 -6.45 28.60
CA VAL A 765 44.58 -7.41 29.20
C VAL A 765 45.60 -6.65 30.05
N GLY A 766 45.49 -6.79 31.37
CA GLY A 766 46.35 -6.16 32.37
C GLY A 766 45.95 -6.61 33.78
N GLY A 767 46.81 -6.33 34.77
CA GLY A 767 46.58 -6.72 36.18
C GLY A 767 45.49 -5.91 36.88
N PRO A 768 45.35 -6.02 38.23
CA PRO A 768 44.25 -5.43 39.01
C PRO A 768 44.04 -3.91 38.88
N ALA A 769 45.06 -3.17 38.41
CA ALA A 769 44.98 -1.75 38.07
C ALA A 769 45.37 -1.52 36.60
N GLY A 770 44.75 -2.30 35.69
CA GLY A 770 45.03 -2.26 34.25
C GLY A 770 44.87 -0.87 33.61
N PRO A 771 45.50 -0.64 32.44
CA PRO A 771 45.58 0.68 31.81
C PRO A 771 44.18 1.30 31.65
N SER A 772 44.07 2.61 31.91
CA SER A 772 42.78 3.28 31.95
C SER A 772 42.05 3.11 30.62
N ALA A 773 40.71 3.22 30.62
CA ALA A 773 39.91 3.13 29.41
C ALA A 773 40.27 4.19 28.33
N ALA A 774 41.11 5.19 28.66
CA ALA A 774 41.76 6.04 27.67
C ALA A 774 43.04 5.40 27.09
N GLU A 775 43.98 4.96 27.94
CA GLU A 775 45.22 4.26 27.51
C GLU A 775 44.93 3.00 26.70
N ALA A 776 44.01 2.15 27.18
CA ALA A 776 43.61 0.90 26.53
C ALA A 776 43.01 1.11 25.12
N LEU A 777 42.49 2.31 24.83
CA LEU A 777 41.96 2.67 23.51
C LEU A 777 42.99 3.37 22.60
N GLY A 778 44.24 3.57 23.04
CA GLY A 778 45.25 4.33 22.30
C GLY A 778 46.70 3.95 22.60
N ALA A 779 46.94 2.67 22.94
CA ALA A 779 48.26 2.16 23.29
C ALA A 779 49.27 2.35 22.16
N GLY A 780 50.46 2.87 22.49
CA GLY A 780 51.46 3.31 21.51
C GLY A 780 51.31 4.81 21.22
N LEU A 781 50.96 5.17 19.97
CA LEU A 781 50.69 6.55 19.56
C LEU A 781 49.19 6.73 19.26
N SER A 782 48.71 7.98 19.37
CA SER A 782 47.31 8.37 19.12
C SER A 782 47.23 9.76 18.47
N GLU A 783 48.03 9.98 17.44
CA GLU A 783 48.09 11.26 16.73
C GLU A 783 46.73 11.62 16.11
N ALA A 784 46.32 12.88 16.28
CA ALA A 784 45.01 13.41 15.87
C ALA A 784 43.73 12.72 16.47
N PHE A 785 43.87 11.74 17.36
CA PHE A 785 42.73 11.09 18.05
C PHE A 785 42.43 11.73 19.41
N THR A 786 41.52 12.71 19.45
CA THR A 786 41.09 13.35 20.71
C THR A 786 39.85 12.67 21.32
N ALA A 787 39.68 12.80 22.64
CA ALA A 787 38.58 12.16 23.39
C ALA A 787 37.18 12.72 23.05
N ASN A 788 37.14 13.91 22.42
CA ASN A 788 35.94 14.58 21.91
C ASN A 788 36.05 14.81 20.39
N GLY A 789 36.85 14.01 19.66
CA GLY A 789 37.09 14.13 18.21
C GLY A 789 35.92 13.66 17.33
N ILE A 790 34.70 14.00 17.73
CA ILE A 790 33.42 13.67 17.08
C ILE A 790 32.61 14.97 17.04
N PRO A 791 32.05 15.39 15.88
CA PRO A 791 31.19 16.56 15.82
C PRO A 791 30.05 16.53 16.84
N ALA A 792 29.64 17.70 17.34
CA ALA A 792 28.55 17.81 18.31
C ALA A 792 27.18 17.36 17.75
N ASP A 793 27.03 17.39 16.42
CA ASP A 793 25.93 16.81 15.69
C ASP A 793 26.50 15.87 14.60
N VAL A 794 26.20 14.58 14.70
CA VAL A 794 26.53 13.57 13.69
C VAL A 794 25.23 12.93 13.24
N ARG A 795 24.59 13.56 12.26
CA ARG A 795 23.46 12.97 11.55
C ARG A 795 23.98 11.86 10.65
N ALA A 796 23.23 10.76 10.55
CA ALA A 796 23.43 9.83 9.45
C ALA A 796 23.11 10.55 8.14
N ASP A 797 23.84 10.23 7.07
CA ASP A 797 23.46 10.69 5.73
C ASP A 797 22.02 10.25 5.41
N PRO A 798 21.18 11.12 4.82
CA PRO A 798 19.79 10.78 4.56
C PRO A 798 19.72 9.62 3.57
N VAL A 799 19.08 8.52 3.98
CA VAL A 799 18.89 7.35 3.11
C VAL A 799 18.05 7.79 1.90
N MET A 800 18.69 7.77 0.72
CA MET A 800 18.09 8.19 -0.54
C MET A 800 17.18 7.08 -1.11
N GLU A 801 16.04 6.85 -0.44
CA GLU A 801 14.98 5.94 -0.90
C GLU A 801 14.48 6.33 -2.31
N ARG A 802 14.36 5.34 -3.20
CA ARG A 802 13.89 5.58 -4.58
C ARG A 802 12.42 5.99 -4.54
N PRO A 803 11.91 6.79 -5.49
CA PRO A 803 10.52 7.29 -5.47
C PRO A 803 9.43 6.21 -5.37
N GLY A 804 9.71 4.97 -5.78
CA GLY A 804 8.81 3.81 -5.64
C GLY A 804 8.90 3.04 -4.32
N ASP A 805 9.99 3.19 -3.55
CA ASP A 805 10.21 2.46 -2.29
C ASP A 805 9.63 3.21 -1.06
N ARG A 806 9.11 4.44 -1.27
CA ARG A 806 8.68 5.35 -0.19
C ARG A 806 7.36 4.91 0.45
N SER A 807 7.40 4.74 1.77
CA SER A 807 6.20 4.87 2.60
C SER A 807 5.84 6.36 2.76
N PHE A 808 4.57 6.73 2.58
CA PHE A 808 4.04 8.10 2.79
C PHE A 808 4.05 8.57 4.27
N VAL A 809 4.83 7.91 5.12
CA VAL A 809 5.19 8.35 6.47
C VAL A 809 6.45 9.23 6.44
N ASN A 810 7.36 9.01 5.47
CA ASN A 810 8.68 9.67 5.39
C ASN A 810 8.66 11.10 4.79
N ASP A 811 7.47 11.64 4.50
CA ASP A 811 7.30 12.99 3.93
C ASP A 811 7.01 14.07 4.99
N GLU A 812 6.58 13.71 6.21
CA GLU A 812 6.63 14.63 7.37
C GLU A 812 8.00 14.53 8.06
N GLU A 813 8.65 15.68 8.27
CA GLU A 813 9.99 15.85 8.87
C GLU A 813 11.20 15.26 8.11
N LYS A 814 11.61 15.97 7.05
CA LYS A 814 13.05 16.15 6.75
C LYS A 814 13.68 17.34 7.51
N THR A 815 13.08 17.71 8.65
CA THR A 815 13.39 18.89 9.46
C THR A 815 13.67 18.59 10.95
N GLY A 816 14.53 17.60 11.22
CA GLY A 816 15.41 17.68 12.39
C GLY A 816 14.91 17.12 13.73
N SER A 817 14.16 16.02 13.73
CA SER A 817 13.62 15.33 14.92
C SER A 817 14.65 14.65 15.87
N ASN A 818 15.95 14.97 15.74
CA ASN A 818 17.03 14.40 16.58
C ASN A 818 17.76 15.45 17.44
N GLN A 819 17.14 16.61 17.70
CA GLN A 819 17.69 17.62 18.62
C GLN A 819 17.59 17.19 20.09
N ALA A 820 18.62 16.49 20.57
CA ALA A 820 18.91 16.42 21.99
C ALA A 820 19.38 17.80 22.48
N ALA A 821 18.52 18.53 23.19
CA ALA A 821 18.82 19.88 23.67
C ALA A 821 20.13 19.93 24.50
N PRO A 822 21.03 20.90 24.25
CA PRO A 822 22.37 20.93 24.85
C PRO A 822 22.35 21.46 26.30
N ARG A 823 21.88 20.65 27.25
CA ARG A 823 22.15 20.89 28.67
C ARG A 823 23.61 20.55 28.98
N ALA A 824 24.46 21.57 29.03
CA ALA A 824 25.82 21.45 29.55
C ALA A 824 25.78 21.05 31.04
N ALA A 825 26.38 19.90 31.37
CA ALA A 825 26.61 19.51 32.76
C ALA A 825 27.80 20.31 33.32
N PRO A 826 27.79 20.70 34.63
CA PRO A 826 28.90 21.41 35.24
C PRO A 826 30.18 20.56 35.25
N PRO A 827 31.37 21.18 35.11
CA PRO A 827 32.60 20.46 34.83
C PRO A 827 33.10 19.62 36.02
N ARG A 828 32.91 18.29 35.96
CA ARG A 828 33.67 17.34 36.79
C ARG A 828 34.98 16.94 36.09
N ARG A 829 36.04 16.73 36.89
CA ARG A 829 37.45 16.67 36.44
C ARG A 829 37.69 15.68 35.27
N ARG A 830 38.15 16.21 34.13
CA ARG A 830 38.74 15.50 32.96
C ARG A 830 37.96 14.26 32.44
N GLY A 831 36.70 14.47 32.07
CA GLY A 831 35.85 13.50 31.32
C GLY A 831 35.45 13.99 29.93
N SER A 832 35.11 13.07 29.02
CA SER A 832 34.60 13.36 27.67
C SER A 832 33.14 13.82 27.69
N THR A 833 32.76 14.72 26.78
CA THR A 833 31.45 15.41 26.76
C THR A 833 30.53 15.00 25.60
N GLY A 834 31.02 14.26 24.61
CA GLY A 834 30.22 13.80 23.46
C GLY A 834 29.16 12.75 23.82
N ARG A 835 27.90 13.00 23.47
CA ARG A 835 26.79 12.04 23.59
C ARG A 835 26.90 10.99 22.47
N ARG A 836 26.64 9.72 22.77
CA ARG A 836 26.72 8.61 21.79
C ARG A 836 25.35 8.28 21.18
N PRO A 837 25.30 7.75 19.93
CA PRO A 837 24.12 7.05 19.45
C PRO A 837 23.92 5.73 20.23
N SER A 838 22.67 5.35 20.46
CA SER A 838 22.20 4.36 21.47
C SER A 838 22.49 4.76 22.93
N CYS A 839 21.61 4.35 23.86
CA CYS A 839 21.56 4.78 25.27
C CYS A 839 22.71 4.25 26.16
N ARG A 840 23.95 4.46 25.76
CA ARG A 840 25.14 4.02 26.50
C ARG A 840 25.53 5.07 27.55
N SER A 841 25.82 4.62 28.78
CA SER A 841 26.29 5.52 29.83
C SER A 841 27.60 6.23 29.42
N THR A 842 27.78 7.47 29.86
CA THR A 842 29.02 8.23 29.62
C THR A 842 30.16 7.86 30.58
N SER A 843 29.90 7.07 31.63
CA SER A 843 30.92 6.65 32.59
C SER A 843 31.73 5.43 32.12
N THR A 844 31.09 4.46 31.45
CA THR A 844 31.71 3.14 31.18
C THR A 844 32.53 3.04 29.89
N ARG A 845 32.50 4.01 28.97
CA ARG A 845 33.32 3.96 27.74
C ARG A 845 33.72 5.33 27.20
N ARG A 846 35.01 5.58 27.00
CA ARG A 846 35.56 6.75 26.27
C ARG A 846 35.62 6.49 24.75
N ALA A 847 35.72 7.54 23.94
CA ALA A 847 35.75 7.45 22.48
C ALA A 847 37.02 8.08 21.92
N ARG A 848 37.47 7.59 20.76
CA ARG A 848 38.55 8.18 19.97
C ARG A 848 38.15 8.09 18.49
N ARG A 849 38.11 9.22 17.79
CA ARG A 849 38.12 9.33 16.33
C ARG A 849 38.97 10.54 15.92
N CYS A 850 39.47 10.50 14.69
CA CYS A 850 40.09 11.62 14.01
C CYS A 850 39.14 12.07 12.88
N TRP A 851 39.09 13.38 12.62
CA TRP A 851 38.33 13.96 11.51
C TRP A 851 39.16 15.07 10.87
N ALA A 852 39.69 14.82 9.67
CA ALA A 852 40.49 15.78 8.92
C ALA A 852 39.58 16.55 7.95
N ALA A 853 39.46 17.87 8.13
CA ALA A 853 38.63 18.71 7.28
C ALA A 853 39.34 18.98 5.93
N GLY A 854 38.92 18.28 4.88
CA GLY A 854 39.32 18.59 3.50
C GLY A 854 38.54 19.78 2.93
N ALA A 855 39.22 20.64 2.18
CA ALA A 855 38.60 21.76 1.47
C ALA A 855 37.63 21.27 0.36
N PRO A 856 36.60 22.07 -0.01
CA PRO A 856 35.52 21.58 -0.88
C PRO A 856 35.98 21.36 -2.33
N ALA A 857 35.79 20.14 -2.84
CA ALA A 857 35.85 19.87 -4.27
C ALA A 857 34.71 20.61 -5.00
N SER A 858 35.03 21.21 -6.14
CA SER A 858 34.08 21.99 -6.96
C SER A 858 33.00 21.11 -7.59
N ARG A 859 31.78 21.65 -7.72
CA ARG A 859 30.67 20.99 -8.40
C ARG A 859 30.86 21.03 -9.91
N CYS A 860 30.90 19.87 -10.57
CA CYS A 860 30.60 19.73 -11.99
C CYS A 860 29.19 19.14 -12.17
N PRO A 861 28.38 19.61 -13.16
CA PRO A 861 27.02 19.12 -13.37
C PRO A 861 27.00 17.78 -14.13
N PRO A 862 25.99 16.92 -13.90
CA PRO A 862 25.82 15.67 -14.64
C PRO A 862 25.14 15.93 -15.99
N THR A 863 25.92 16.14 -17.05
CA THR A 863 25.44 16.16 -18.44
C THR A 863 26.28 15.26 -19.34
N CYS A 864 25.78 14.05 -19.62
CA CYS A 864 25.90 13.37 -20.93
C CYS A 864 25.13 12.03 -20.92
N GLY A 865 24.51 11.70 -22.06
CA GLY A 865 23.91 10.39 -22.31
C GLY A 865 24.91 9.37 -22.88
N PRO A 866 24.48 8.13 -23.17
CA PRO A 866 25.38 7.07 -23.60
C PRO A 866 25.72 7.14 -25.10
N ALA A 867 27.02 7.20 -25.39
CA ALA A 867 27.62 6.76 -26.65
C ALA A 867 28.80 5.84 -26.29
N GLY A 868 28.94 4.70 -26.96
CA GLY A 868 29.85 3.64 -26.52
C GLY A 868 31.03 3.41 -27.46
N THR A 869 32.19 3.16 -26.87
CA THR A 869 33.29 2.34 -27.41
C THR A 869 34.02 1.68 -26.23
N GLY A 870 34.64 0.51 -26.46
CA GLY A 870 35.07 -0.37 -25.38
C GLY A 870 36.53 -0.22 -24.92
N CYS A 871 36.79 -0.64 -23.68
CA CYS A 871 38.12 -1.02 -23.20
C CYS A 871 38.09 -2.46 -22.65
N PRO A 872 39.15 -3.27 -22.83
CA PRO A 872 39.17 -4.68 -22.44
C PRO A 872 39.39 -4.89 -20.93
N PRO A 873 39.01 -6.07 -20.38
CA PRO A 873 39.03 -6.32 -18.94
C PRO A 873 40.42 -6.71 -18.41
N ALA A 874 40.90 -6.00 -17.38
CA ALA A 874 42.08 -6.41 -16.62
C ALA A 874 41.74 -7.55 -15.64
N THR A 875 42.27 -8.74 -15.89
CA THR A 875 42.07 -9.90 -15.00
C THR A 875 42.94 -9.85 -13.75
N ARG A 876 42.39 -10.19 -12.58
CA ARG A 876 43.10 -11.04 -11.60
C ARG A 876 42.15 -11.77 -10.65
N ARG A 877 42.48 -13.03 -10.36
CA ARG A 877 41.80 -13.87 -9.36
C ARG A 877 42.36 -13.56 -7.97
N GLY A 878 41.53 -13.72 -6.93
CA GLY A 878 41.97 -13.69 -5.54
C GLY A 878 40.84 -14.06 -4.58
N ARG A 879 40.71 -15.35 -4.26
CA ARG A 879 39.87 -15.82 -3.15
C ARG A 879 40.78 -16.18 -1.98
N CYS A 880 40.44 -15.75 -0.77
CA CYS A 880 40.93 -16.36 0.47
C CYS A 880 39.74 -16.67 1.37
N TRP A 881 39.51 -17.96 1.62
CA TRP A 881 38.81 -18.44 2.82
C TRP A 881 39.80 -18.47 3.97
N TRP A 882 39.31 -18.38 5.22
CA TRP A 882 39.88 -19.14 6.34
C TRP A 882 38.78 -19.46 7.37
N SER A 883 38.66 -20.73 7.71
CA SER A 883 37.90 -21.25 8.85
C SER A 883 38.78 -21.27 10.11
N ALA A 884 38.20 -21.58 11.29
CA ALA A 884 38.93 -21.55 12.55
C ALA A 884 38.65 -22.77 13.45
N ARG A 885 39.61 -23.04 14.36
CA ARG A 885 39.68 -24.10 15.40
C ARG A 885 40.13 -25.49 14.92
N PRO A 886 40.73 -26.33 15.80
CA PRO A 886 41.70 -25.97 16.87
C PRO A 886 42.87 -26.97 17.01
N GLY A 887 43.93 -26.61 17.76
CA GLY A 887 44.77 -27.63 18.42
C GLY A 887 46.27 -27.33 18.68
N VAL A 888 46.63 -27.30 19.97
CA VAL A 888 47.84 -27.91 20.61
C VAL A 888 49.27 -27.40 20.23
N SER A 889 50.17 -27.58 21.21
CA SER A 889 51.59 -27.19 21.34
C SER A 889 52.55 -27.70 20.22
N THR A 890 53.82 -27.25 20.06
CA THR A 890 54.87 -27.17 21.11
C THR A 890 56.15 -26.37 20.73
N ARG A 891 56.80 -25.79 21.76
CA ARG A 891 58.23 -25.46 21.96
C ARG A 891 59.26 -25.39 20.79
N ALA A 892 59.77 -24.15 20.59
CA ALA A 892 61.14 -23.69 20.91
C ALA A 892 62.36 -23.84 19.93
N ARG A 893 63.35 -22.94 20.18
CA ARG A 893 64.75 -22.82 19.68
C ARG A 893 64.94 -22.35 18.22
N SER A 894 66.06 -21.70 17.82
CA SER A 894 67.03 -20.81 18.52
C SER A 894 68.11 -20.28 17.52
N ARG A 895 68.82 -19.17 17.87
CA ARG A 895 70.08 -18.66 17.25
C ARG A 895 69.94 -17.99 15.85
N CYS A 896 70.95 -17.28 15.30
CA CYS A 896 71.81 -16.16 15.74
C CYS A 896 72.92 -15.91 14.69
N SER A 897 73.50 -14.69 14.62
CA SER A 897 74.68 -14.27 13.78
C SER A 897 74.52 -14.39 12.23
N GLY A 898 75.29 -13.69 11.38
CA GLY A 898 76.39 -12.72 11.56
C GLY A 898 76.68 -11.85 10.29
N PRO A 899 77.67 -10.93 10.30
CA PRO A 899 77.86 -9.82 9.31
C PRO A 899 79.16 -10.01 8.46
N PRO A 900 79.89 -9.00 7.87
CA PRO A 900 79.69 -7.53 7.68
C PRO A 900 80.14 -6.93 6.29
N THR A 901 80.21 -5.57 6.19
CA THR A 901 80.95 -4.71 5.21
C THR A 901 80.40 -4.44 3.78
N SER A 902 80.76 -3.37 3.03
CA SER A 902 81.13 -1.95 3.33
C SER A 902 81.26 -1.08 2.03
N ARG A 903 81.11 0.28 2.11
CA ARG A 903 81.84 1.38 1.38
C ARG A 903 81.04 2.71 1.17
N ARG A 904 81.72 3.75 0.69
CA ARG A 904 81.43 5.23 0.64
C ARG A 904 82.40 5.87 -0.43
N PRO A 905 82.52 7.19 -0.72
CA PRO A 905 81.65 8.39 -0.53
C PRO A 905 81.63 9.48 -1.68
N ALA A 906 80.73 10.48 -1.56
CA ALA A 906 80.84 11.96 -1.79
C ALA A 906 81.30 12.68 -3.12
N GLY A 907 80.64 13.81 -3.43
CA GLY A 907 81.14 14.99 -4.21
C GLY A 907 80.15 15.63 -5.24
N THR A 908 80.30 16.86 -5.82
CA THR A 908 80.74 18.19 -5.29
C THR A 908 80.46 19.38 -6.28
N ARG A 909 80.18 20.61 -5.76
CA ARG A 909 80.23 21.97 -6.42
C ARG A 909 79.26 22.29 -7.61
N ALA A 910 79.19 23.51 -8.18
CA ALA A 910 78.89 24.88 -7.65
C ALA A 910 78.85 25.97 -8.78
N ALA A 911 78.07 27.07 -8.63
CA ALA A 911 78.03 28.32 -9.45
C ALA A 911 77.60 28.18 -10.95
N ARG A 912 77.14 29.18 -11.73
CA ARG A 912 76.78 30.64 -11.67
C ARG A 912 75.86 30.93 -12.93
N SER A 913 75.22 32.06 -13.27
CA SER A 913 74.90 33.40 -12.70
C SER A 913 73.81 34.11 -13.57
N ASN A 914 73.61 35.43 -13.38
CA ASN A 914 72.95 36.45 -14.25
C ASN A 914 71.46 36.80 -14.01
N SER A 915 71.23 38.13 -14.04
CA SER A 915 70.03 38.98 -13.83
C SER A 915 70.29 40.29 -14.64
N PRO A 916 69.49 41.39 -14.67
CA PRO A 916 68.34 41.87 -13.84
C PRO A 916 67.08 42.18 -14.73
N THR A 917 66.00 42.90 -14.39
CA THR A 917 65.83 44.27 -13.80
C THR A 917 64.42 44.57 -13.24
N SER A 918 64.34 45.60 -12.39
CA SER A 918 63.16 46.42 -12.04
C SER A 918 63.23 47.79 -12.79
N ALA A 919 62.28 48.73 -12.80
CA ALA A 919 61.26 49.11 -11.81
C ALA A 919 60.06 49.91 -12.41
N ARG A 920 59.41 50.75 -11.59
CA ARG A 920 58.13 51.47 -11.82
C ARG A 920 58.28 52.81 -12.58
N HIS A 921 57.19 53.35 -13.14
CA HIS A 921 56.61 54.65 -12.72
C HIS A 921 55.18 54.93 -13.29
N ARG A 922 54.49 55.96 -12.75
CA ARG A 922 53.17 56.50 -13.18
C ARG A 922 53.33 57.83 -13.95
N PRO A 923 52.32 58.30 -14.73
CA PRO A 923 51.39 59.35 -14.21
C PRO A 923 49.90 59.15 -14.63
N GLY A 924 49.03 60.14 -14.37
CA GLY A 924 47.61 60.22 -14.82
C GLY A 924 47.41 61.03 -16.12
N ALA A 925 46.19 61.47 -16.50
CA ALA A 925 44.93 61.57 -15.74
C ALA A 925 43.64 61.76 -16.61
N THR A 926 42.48 61.81 -15.94
CA THR A 926 41.19 62.52 -16.27
C THR A 926 40.22 62.10 -17.42
N CYS A 927 38.96 61.83 -17.00
CA CYS A 927 37.65 62.25 -17.58
C CYS A 927 37.10 61.71 -18.93
N GLY A 928 35.76 61.46 -19.03
CA GLY A 928 35.06 61.42 -20.34
C GLY A 928 33.73 60.63 -20.54
N CYS A 929 32.61 61.12 -19.99
CA CYS A 929 31.20 60.67 -20.14
C CYS A 929 30.60 60.13 -21.49
N ARG A 930 29.58 59.23 -21.33
CA ARG A 930 28.26 59.12 -22.04
C ARG A 930 28.07 58.55 -23.48
N CYS A 931 27.29 57.46 -23.54
CA CYS A 931 26.04 57.21 -24.30
C CYS A 931 25.74 57.89 -25.66
N ARG A 932 25.28 57.12 -26.68
CA ARG A 932 23.87 57.13 -27.19
C ARG A 932 23.51 56.16 -28.35
N ARG A 933 22.26 55.67 -28.30
CA ARG A 933 21.24 55.43 -29.38
C ARG A 933 21.62 54.83 -30.76
N SER A 934 20.74 53.91 -31.19
CA SER A 934 19.95 54.06 -32.43
C SER A 934 18.45 53.76 -32.15
N ARG A 935 17.52 54.09 -33.08
CA ARG A 935 16.04 53.97 -32.92
C ARG A 935 15.35 53.83 -34.31
N PRO A 936 14.02 53.51 -34.39
CA PRO A 936 13.33 53.08 -35.63
C PRO A 936 12.70 54.23 -36.44
N PRO A 937 12.02 53.91 -37.56
CA PRO A 937 10.63 54.37 -37.78
C PRO A 937 9.73 53.30 -38.52
N PRO A 938 8.46 53.57 -38.93
CA PRO A 938 7.29 53.91 -38.07
C PRO A 938 5.97 53.15 -38.54
N PRO A 939 4.68 53.60 -38.45
CA PRO A 939 3.52 52.68 -38.27
C PRO A 939 2.26 52.95 -39.17
N ARG A 940 1.08 52.37 -38.84
CA ARG A 940 -0.25 53.05 -38.85
C ARG A 940 -1.40 52.24 -38.18
N SER A 941 -2.50 52.96 -37.91
CA SER A 941 -3.83 52.64 -37.34
C SER A 941 -4.46 51.25 -37.65
N GLY A 942 -5.36 50.65 -36.84
CA GLY A 942 -5.93 51.01 -35.52
C GLY A 942 -7.47 51.19 -35.51
N TRP A 943 -8.21 50.61 -34.55
CA TRP A 943 -9.62 50.92 -34.19
C TRP A 943 -10.06 50.26 -32.85
N SER A 944 -11.01 50.87 -32.13
CA SER A 944 -11.75 50.41 -30.91
C SER A 944 -12.90 51.42 -30.64
N PRO A 945 -13.94 51.21 -29.80
CA PRO A 945 -14.09 50.28 -28.66
C PRO A 945 -15.41 49.41 -28.72
N THR A 946 -15.77 48.53 -27.78
CA THR A 946 -16.34 48.84 -26.44
C THR A 946 -16.60 47.59 -25.59
N THR A 947 -16.35 47.70 -24.27
CA THR A 947 -16.98 47.01 -23.09
C THR A 947 -17.22 45.47 -23.10
N LYS A 948 -17.02 44.70 -22.02
CA LYS A 948 -16.89 45.00 -20.57
C LYS A 948 -15.62 44.38 -19.94
N THR A 949 -15.47 44.57 -18.62
CA THR A 949 -14.24 44.44 -17.84
C THR A 949 -13.79 43.03 -17.46
N TRP A 950 -12.47 42.93 -17.30
CA TRP A 950 -11.61 41.83 -16.78
C TRP A 950 -11.43 41.95 -15.23
N PRO A 951 -10.73 41.05 -14.48
CA PRO A 951 -10.47 39.61 -14.70
C PRO A 951 -10.21 38.71 -13.43
N ARG A 952 -9.84 37.44 -13.71
CA ARG A 952 -8.69 36.64 -13.17
C ARG A 952 -7.89 37.25 -12.00
N SER A 953 -7.57 36.54 -10.91
CA SER A 953 -6.84 35.26 -10.73
C SER A 953 -5.32 35.31 -11.08
N ILE A 954 -4.51 34.47 -10.40
CA ILE A 954 -3.02 34.38 -10.33
C ILE A 954 -2.50 34.98 -8.99
N GLY A 955 -1.59 34.34 -8.23
CA GLY A 955 -1.09 32.96 -8.32
C GLY A 955 0.35 32.77 -7.79
N LEU A 956 0.66 31.54 -7.36
CA LEU A 956 1.99 30.91 -7.21
C LEU A 956 3.10 31.63 -6.42
N ARG A 957 3.56 30.97 -5.35
CA ARG A 957 4.94 30.46 -5.23
C ARG A 957 5.00 29.21 -4.37
#